data_AF-A0A536N058-F1
#
_entry.id   AF-A0A536N058-F1
#
_cell.length_a   1.000
_cell.length_b   1.000
_cell.length_c   1.000
_cell.angle_alpha   90.00
_cell.angle_beta   90.00
_cell.angle_gamma   90.00
#
_symmetry.space_group_name_H-M   'P 1'
#
loop_
_entity.id
_entity.type
_entity.pdbx_description
1 polymer ?
#
loop_
_entity_poly.entity_id
_entity_poly.type
_entity_poly.pdbx_seq_one_letter_code
_entity_poly.pdbx_strand_id
1 'polypeptide(L)'
;MSTRRPIWTRVREASSSALLRAGSVGLPIVIALSWLLVPAGQGAQAAGSPPHIMVVMMENTSYEAVVGNPAMPFLNGLVASNGSVSTTDLSHPSLPNYLGLISGSIQNNPPDTTPQDGTYAGPQLTDELAAAGISWKAYMEDMPIPCDLTDQFGPGQYDVNHNPFMYFDSVRKNPAQCSRDVPYPQLAADLAAGTAPAFAFVSPNTINDMHDGSAAQGDQFLKGLVGQVRASSWWTAASRMIITWDEGAGSEQVLTLVVGSAHGTAVRAGNEYGTLRGIEEAYGVGLLGHSADGNVGDLLPLLTGRAAAPPPPARAPNPAPPPVPSPQPAPPPDRSRAEGSLPDSYVRGVYGKDSSPTGFTEIASLGFNTVMTDPYKERLDPLSAAGLKGIVWLGAWHNAPACKFESDDATIRSQVSPIAGHKAILAYYLGDEPKVSECRNAPALFKQRSALVHSLDPTGQTFTVLQAFENGIANDYAPWAGTVDLLGFDVYPCARAASSCEPTNIDTAIAAIHKAKITRYLAVVQDFQDCYYRLPTAPELASQFNHWADSNMSGYLVFSWNYQSANAACAGTNLHDHPANLAQLKYENSQIFLPAKPTASTGPAGRGSLLTAGREVVGVALPIAAIIAALGAYVFLVLVRAKRRRLRALSRQPVEQPPVRPSELDVVSGRGDVDEPR
;
A
#
# COMPACT_ATOMS: atom_id res chain seq x y z
N MET A 1 -29.98 2.95 -70.24
CA MET A 1 -28.98 2.75 -71.32
C MET A 1 -27.61 2.57 -70.68
N SER A 2 -26.97 1.44 -71.00
CA SER A 2 -25.58 1.00 -70.83
C SER A 2 -24.72 1.39 -69.61
N THR A 3 -24.30 0.33 -68.93
CA THR A 3 -23.15 0.16 -68.04
C THR A 3 -21.80 0.47 -68.70
N ARG A 4 -20.75 0.75 -67.89
CA ARG A 4 -19.42 0.09 -67.86
C ARG A 4 -18.28 0.98 -67.28
N ARG A 5 -17.51 0.45 -66.32
CA ARG A 5 -16.06 0.71 -66.12
C ARG A 5 -15.28 -0.09 -67.20
N PRO A 6 -14.00 0.17 -67.61
CA PRO A 6 -12.78 -0.19 -66.80
C PRO A 6 -11.45 0.58 -67.20
N ILE A 7 -10.39 0.66 -66.36
CA ILE A 7 -9.08 -0.09 -66.33
C ILE A 7 -7.95 0.31 -67.33
N TRP A 8 -6.79 0.75 -66.78
CA TRP A 8 -5.34 0.63 -67.16
C TRP A 8 -4.86 1.20 -68.53
N THR A 9 -3.62 1.64 -68.84
CA THR A 9 -2.23 1.21 -68.51
C THR A 9 -1.20 2.15 -69.23
N ARG A 10 0.08 2.14 -68.79
CA ARG A 10 1.37 2.27 -69.57
C ARG A 10 1.90 3.66 -70.04
N VAL A 11 3.10 4.09 -69.60
CA VAL A 11 4.51 3.83 -70.07
C VAL A 11 5.03 4.95 -70.99
N ARG A 12 6.22 5.51 -70.68
CA ARG A 12 7.28 5.77 -71.67
C ARG A 12 8.66 5.97 -71.02
N GLU A 13 9.59 5.13 -71.43
CA GLU A 13 11.03 5.21 -71.26
C GLU A 13 11.65 6.32 -72.14
N ALA A 14 12.82 6.81 -71.74
CA ALA A 14 13.89 7.19 -72.67
C ALA A 14 15.26 6.96 -72.01
N SER A 15 16.03 6.08 -72.62
CA SER A 15 17.36 5.60 -72.26
C SER A 15 18.47 6.54 -72.76
N SER A 16 19.68 6.49 -72.19
CA SER A 16 20.96 6.34 -72.93
C SER A 16 22.15 6.10 -71.99
N SER A 17 23.11 5.34 -72.50
CA SER A 17 24.04 4.46 -71.79
C SER A 17 25.52 4.84 -71.99
N ALA A 18 26.39 4.06 -71.31
CA ALA A 18 27.82 3.71 -71.60
C ALA A 18 28.85 4.37 -70.65
N LEU A 19 29.58 3.66 -69.76
CA LEU A 19 30.50 2.50 -69.82
C LEU A 19 32.00 2.86 -70.00
N LEU A 20 32.79 2.44 -69.00
CA LEU A 20 34.12 1.79 -69.02
C LEU A 20 35.40 2.54 -68.54
N ARG A 21 36.03 1.85 -67.57
CA ARG A 21 37.47 1.53 -67.37
C ARG A 21 38.36 2.38 -66.44
N ALA A 22 38.67 1.73 -65.31
CA ALA A 22 39.99 1.30 -64.80
C ALA A 22 41.10 2.34 -64.47
N GLY A 23 41.64 2.23 -63.24
CA GLY A 23 42.94 2.79 -62.86
C GLY A 23 43.18 2.81 -61.35
N SER A 24 44.03 1.90 -60.88
CA SER A 24 44.40 1.62 -59.48
C SER A 24 45.49 2.57 -58.92
N VAL A 25 45.68 2.53 -57.57
CA VAL A 25 46.81 2.94 -56.68
C VAL A 25 46.28 3.89 -55.58
N GLY A 26 46.41 3.70 -54.26
CA GLY A 26 47.05 2.68 -53.42
C GLY A 26 47.21 3.23 -51.98
N LEU A 27 46.98 2.35 -50.99
CA LEU A 27 47.36 2.40 -49.55
C LEU A 27 46.49 3.18 -48.51
N PRO A 28 46.49 2.74 -47.22
CA PRO A 28 45.26 2.28 -46.57
C PRO A 28 45.03 2.88 -45.16
N ILE A 29 43.80 2.85 -44.66
CA ILE A 29 43.55 2.91 -43.22
C ILE A 29 42.89 1.59 -42.82
N VAL A 30 43.66 0.82 -42.06
CA VAL A 30 43.26 -0.42 -41.40
C VAL A 30 42.40 -0.05 -40.21
N ILE A 31 41.11 -0.40 -40.23
CA ILE A 31 40.36 -0.69 -39.01
C ILE A 31 39.89 -2.13 -39.12
N ALA A 32 40.45 -2.96 -38.25
CA ALA A 32 40.19 -4.37 -38.16
C ALA A 32 38.72 -4.63 -37.77
N LEU A 33 37.95 -5.18 -38.71
CA LEU A 33 36.84 -6.06 -38.39
C LEU A 33 37.42 -7.45 -38.19
N SER A 34 37.25 -8.04 -37.02
CA SER A 34 36.69 -9.40 -36.91
C SER A 34 36.54 -9.86 -35.47
N TRP A 35 35.56 -10.76 -35.33
CA TRP A 35 35.25 -11.67 -34.22
C TRP A 35 34.25 -11.17 -33.16
N LEU A 36 32.98 -11.50 -33.39
CA LEU A 36 32.31 -12.52 -32.56
C LEU A 36 31.19 -13.20 -33.37
N LEU A 37 31.48 -14.44 -33.76
CA LEU A 37 30.49 -15.46 -34.08
C LEU A 37 29.62 -15.66 -32.84
N VAL A 38 28.39 -15.17 -32.86
CA VAL A 38 27.35 -15.62 -31.94
C VAL A 38 26.76 -16.90 -32.53
N PRO A 39 26.66 -18.00 -31.77
CA PRO A 39 25.93 -19.16 -32.25
C PRO A 39 24.45 -18.76 -32.39
N ALA A 40 23.96 -18.69 -33.62
CA ALA A 40 22.54 -18.77 -33.91
C ALA A 40 22.09 -20.19 -33.54
N GLY A 41 21.62 -20.35 -32.31
CA GLY A 41 21.38 -21.66 -31.73
C GLY A 41 20.50 -21.62 -30.48
N GLN A 42 19.40 -20.88 -30.54
CA GLN A 42 18.20 -21.23 -29.77
C GLN A 42 17.03 -21.10 -30.74
N GLY A 43 16.48 -22.25 -31.15
CA GLY A 43 15.28 -22.27 -31.95
C GLY A 43 14.18 -21.53 -31.19
N ALA A 44 13.56 -20.57 -31.87
CA ALA A 44 12.18 -20.24 -31.54
C ALA A 44 11.42 -21.56 -31.62
N GLN A 45 11.08 -22.15 -30.47
CA GLN A 45 10.02 -23.14 -30.46
C GLN A 45 8.83 -22.46 -31.12
N ALA A 46 8.20 -23.12 -32.10
CA ALA A 46 6.91 -22.70 -32.58
C ALA A 46 5.99 -22.63 -31.36
N ALA A 47 5.69 -21.41 -30.89
CA ALA A 47 4.78 -21.22 -29.79
C ALA A 47 3.46 -21.87 -30.20
N GLY A 48 3.01 -22.88 -29.45
CA GLY A 48 1.67 -23.41 -29.61
C GLY A 48 0.65 -22.27 -29.46
N SER A 49 -0.57 -22.49 -29.94
CA SER A 49 -1.66 -21.54 -29.67
C SER A 49 -1.72 -21.23 -28.16
N PRO A 50 -1.90 -19.95 -27.76
CA PRO A 50 -1.99 -19.57 -26.36
C PRO A 50 -3.03 -20.42 -25.62
N PRO A 51 -2.79 -20.82 -24.35
CA PRO A 51 -3.77 -21.58 -23.59
C PRO A 51 -5.05 -20.77 -23.37
N HIS A 52 -6.15 -21.49 -23.22
CA HIS A 52 -7.44 -20.90 -22.87
C HIS A 52 -7.57 -20.89 -21.34
N ILE A 53 -7.46 -19.70 -20.72
CA ILE A 53 -7.57 -19.53 -19.27
C ILE A 53 -8.69 -18.55 -18.97
N MET A 54 -9.63 -18.97 -18.11
CA MET A 54 -10.67 -18.11 -17.57
C MET A 54 -10.44 -17.91 -16.08
N VAL A 55 -10.49 -16.68 -15.59
CA VAL A 55 -10.54 -16.36 -14.16
C VAL A 55 -11.96 -15.96 -13.82
N VAL A 56 -12.51 -16.53 -12.76
CA VAL A 56 -13.77 -16.14 -12.14
C VAL A 56 -13.44 -15.68 -10.73
N MET A 57 -13.63 -14.39 -10.46
CA MET A 57 -13.39 -13.78 -9.14
C MET A 57 -14.74 -13.68 -8.42
N MET A 58 -14.84 -14.38 -7.30
CA MET A 58 -15.98 -14.38 -6.37
C MET A 58 -15.63 -13.51 -5.15
N GLU A 59 -16.58 -13.26 -4.27
CA GLU A 59 -16.44 -12.27 -3.19
C GLU A 59 -16.46 -12.85 -1.78
N ASN A 60 -15.60 -12.31 -0.91
CA ASN A 60 -15.81 -12.22 0.53
C ASN A 60 -16.17 -13.53 1.25
N THR A 61 -15.57 -14.65 0.85
CA THR A 61 -15.89 -15.98 1.39
C THR A 61 -14.63 -16.80 1.69
N SER A 62 -14.38 -17.06 2.98
CA SER A 62 -13.23 -17.87 3.41
C SER A 62 -13.33 -19.33 2.96
N TYR A 63 -12.18 -19.97 2.79
CA TYR A 63 -12.01 -21.36 2.35
C TYR A 63 -12.92 -22.33 3.12
N GLU A 64 -12.96 -22.22 4.45
CA GLU A 64 -13.78 -23.05 5.34
C GLU A 64 -15.29 -22.82 5.22
N ALA A 65 -15.71 -21.67 4.71
CA ALA A 65 -17.11 -21.41 4.39
C ALA A 65 -17.52 -22.04 3.05
N VAL A 66 -16.55 -22.33 2.17
CA VAL A 66 -16.77 -22.96 0.87
C VAL A 66 -16.68 -24.48 0.92
N VAL A 67 -15.54 -24.99 1.39
CA VAL A 67 -15.20 -26.41 1.29
C VAL A 67 -15.97 -27.22 2.34
N GLY A 68 -16.73 -28.20 1.85
CA GLY A 68 -17.64 -29.01 2.65
C GLY A 68 -19.02 -28.40 2.86
N ASN A 69 -19.30 -27.21 2.32
CA ASN A 69 -20.59 -26.55 2.50
C ASN A 69 -21.70 -27.24 1.69
N PRO A 70 -22.77 -27.76 2.33
CA PRO A 70 -23.86 -28.44 1.64
C PRO A 70 -24.73 -27.52 0.78
N ALA A 71 -24.65 -26.20 0.97
CA ALA A 71 -25.34 -25.21 0.13
C ALA A 71 -24.63 -24.97 -1.22
N MET A 72 -23.39 -25.46 -1.38
CA MET A 72 -22.61 -25.34 -2.61
C MET A 72 -22.22 -26.71 -3.19
N PRO A 73 -23.20 -27.58 -3.52
CA PRO A 73 -22.93 -28.95 -3.93
C PRO A 73 -22.23 -29.05 -5.28
N PHE A 74 -22.45 -28.11 -6.20
CA PHE A 74 -21.78 -28.13 -7.50
C PHE A 74 -20.30 -27.81 -7.36
N LEU A 75 -19.98 -26.71 -6.67
CA LEU A 75 -18.62 -26.27 -6.41
C LEU A 75 -17.83 -27.32 -5.63
N ASN A 76 -18.41 -27.91 -4.58
CA ASN A 76 -17.74 -28.99 -3.83
C ASN A 76 -17.54 -30.27 -4.67
N GLY A 77 -18.41 -30.54 -5.64
CA GLY A 77 -18.18 -31.58 -6.66
C GLY A 77 -16.97 -31.28 -7.56
N LEU A 78 -16.74 -30.01 -7.89
CA LEU A 78 -15.54 -29.60 -8.63
C LEU A 78 -14.28 -29.71 -7.79
N VAL A 79 -14.31 -29.28 -6.51
CA VAL A 79 -13.19 -29.45 -5.56
C VAL A 79 -12.79 -30.93 -5.45
N ALA A 80 -13.75 -31.84 -5.36
CA ALA A 80 -13.47 -33.27 -5.26
C ALA A 80 -12.89 -33.91 -6.55
N SER A 81 -12.92 -33.22 -7.68
CA SER A 81 -12.56 -33.78 -8.99
C SER A 81 -11.49 -33.02 -9.76
N ASN A 82 -11.08 -31.84 -9.28
CA ASN A 82 -10.07 -30.99 -9.92
C ASN A 82 -9.01 -30.58 -8.89
N GLY A 83 -7.90 -30.03 -9.35
CA GLY A 83 -6.91 -29.46 -8.45
C GLY A 83 -7.38 -28.14 -7.84
N SER A 84 -7.17 -27.99 -6.55
CA SER A 84 -7.49 -26.81 -5.77
C SER A 84 -6.42 -26.56 -4.71
N VAL A 85 -6.32 -25.33 -4.25
CA VAL A 85 -5.38 -24.89 -3.22
C VAL A 85 -6.00 -23.78 -2.38
N SER A 86 -5.62 -23.70 -1.12
CA SER A 86 -5.91 -22.54 -0.27
C SER A 86 -4.89 -21.44 -0.58
N THR A 87 -5.36 -20.26 -0.98
CA THR A 87 -4.52 -19.06 -1.11
C THR A 87 -4.86 -18.09 0.00
N THR A 88 -3.92 -17.23 0.34
CA THR A 88 -4.15 -16.11 1.27
C THR A 88 -4.50 -14.89 0.45
N ASP A 89 -5.52 -14.14 0.85
CA ASP A 89 -5.83 -12.85 0.22
C ASP A 89 -4.69 -11.82 0.39
N LEU A 90 -4.78 -10.69 -0.33
CA LEU A 90 -3.75 -9.65 -0.30
C LEU A 90 -4.09 -8.55 0.70
N SER A 91 -5.37 -8.18 0.79
CA SER A 91 -5.81 -7.09 1.65
C SER A 91 -7.31 -7.02 1.83
N HIS A 92 -7.76 -5.97 2.52
CA HIS A 92 -9.15 -5.55 2.62
C HIS A 92 -9.19 -4.01 2.45
N PRO A 93 -10.19 -3.43 1.76
CA PRO A 93 -11.38 -4.08 1.16
C PRO A 93 -11.07 -4.81 -0.17
N SER A 94 -12.10 -5.29 -0.87
CA SER A 94 -12.05 -6.09 -2.09
C SER A 94 -11.19 -5.52 -3.22
N LEU A 95 -11.35 -4.23 -3.58
CA LEU A 95 -10.68 -3.59 -4.72
C LEU A 95 -9.16 -3.88 -4.80
N PRO A 96 -8.37 -3.68 -3.73
CA PRO A 96 -6.98 -4.11 -3.61
C PRO A 96 -6.67 -5.51 -4.16
N ASN A 97 -7.48 -6.52 -3.83
CA ASN A 97 -7.27 -7.91 -4.24
C ASN A 97 -7.44 -8.07 -5.76
N TYR A 98 -8.46 -7.44 -6.34
CA TYR A 98 -8.65 -7.42 -7.80
C TYR A 98 -7.48 -6.75 -8.52
N LEU A 99 -7.02 -5.60 -8.02
CA LEU A 99 -5.87 -4.88 -8.57
C LEU A 99 -4.58 -5.72 -8.45
N GLY A 100 -4.40 -6.40 -7.33
CA GLY A 100 -3.25 -7.27 -7.08
C GLY A 100 -3.20 -8.47 -8.02
N LEU A 101 -4.34 -9.14 -8.22
CA LEU A 101 -4.46 -10.30 -9.10
C LEU A 101 -4.12 -9.98 -10.57
N ILE A 102 -4.39 -8.76 -11.04
CA ILE A 102 -4.17 -8.41 -12.45
C ILE A 102 -2.93 -7.56 -12.71
N SER A 103 -2.35 -6.93 -11.69
CA SER A 103 -1.17 -6.04 -11.88
C SER A 103 0.05 -6.42 -11.05
N GLY A 104 -0.07 -7.41 -10.16
CA GLY A 104 0.99 -7.78 -9.24
C GLY A 104 1.20 -6.72 -8.16
N SER A 105 0.24 -5.84 -7.95
CA SER A 105 0.26 -4.83 -6.90
C SER A 105 -1.16 -4.50 -6.48
N ILE A 106 -1.42 -4.48 -5.18
CA ILE A 106 -2.67 -3.95 -4.62
C ILE A 106 -2.86 -2.44 -4.84
N GLN A 107 -2.01 -1.81 -5.66
CA GLN A 107 -1.99 -0.37 -5.96
C GLN A 107 -2.13 0.48 -4.72
N ASN A 108 -1.39 0.06 -3.69
CA ASN A 108 -1.30 0.74 -2.42
C ASN A 108 -2.53 0.61 -1.52
N ASN A 109 -3.26 -0.49 -1.64
CA ASN A 109 -4.40 -0.79 -0.81
C ASN A 109 -5.43 0.36 -0.75
N PRO A 110 -5.93 0.83 -1.91
CA PRO A 110 -6.93 1.89 -1.91
C PRO A 110 -8.18 1.42 -1.17
N PRO A 111 -8.93 2.31 -0.51
CA PRO A 111 -10.30 2.00 -0.17
C PRO A 111 -11.10 1.79 -1.46
N ASP A 112 -12.30 1.20 -1.35
CA ASP A 112 -13.24 1.18 -2.46
C ASP A 112 -13.51 2.60 -2.95
N THR A 113 -13.35 2.78 -4.25
CA THR A 113 -13.30 4.09 -4.88
C THR A 113 -13.55 3.97 -6.36
N THR A 114 -14.00 5.05 -7.01
CA THR A 114 -14.23 5.00 -8.45
C THR A 114 -12.91 4.98 -9.23
N PRO A 115 -12.86 4.41 -10.44
CA PRO A 115 -11.66 4.48 -11.28
C PRO A 115 -11.17 5.92 -11.57
N GLN A 116 -12.01 6.93 -11.44
CA GLN A 116 -11.68 8.35 -11.61
C GLN A 116 -10.88 8.88 -10.42
N ASP A 117 -11.16 8.37 -9.23
CA ASP A 117 -10.55 8.78 -7.97
C ASP A 117 -9.33 7.91 -7.63
N GLY A 118 -9.29 6.65 -8.11
CA GLY A 118 -8.15 5.74 -8.05
C GLY A 118 -7.70 5.29 -9.45
N THR A 119 -6.84 6.06 -10.12
CA THR A 119 -6.29 5.67 -11.44
C THR A 119 -4.81 5.31 -11.36
N TYR A 120 -4.42 4.26 -12.07
CA TYR A 120 -3.04 3.79 -12.22
C TYR A 120 -2.61 3.78 -13.68
N ALA A 121 -1.31 3.90 -13.94
CA ALA A 121 -0.80 4.00 -15.31
C ALA A 121 -0.74 2.63 -16.04
N GLY A 122 -0.56 1.54 -15.30
CA GLY A 122 -0.17 0.23 -15.81
C GLY A 122 1.35 0.01 -15.71
N PRO A 123 1.87 -1.11 -16.25
CA PRO A 123 1.14 -2.15 -16.95
C PRO A 123 0.34 -3.07 -16.01
N GLN A 124 -0.68 -3.72 -16.57
CA GLN A 124 -1.37 -4.86 -15.98
C GLN A 124 -1.26 -6.08 -16.92
N LEU A 125 -1.70 -7.25 -16.48
CA LEU A 125 -1.64 -8.52 -17.22
C LEU A 125 -2.12 -8.37 -18.66
N THR A 126 -3.22 -7.65 -18.88
CA THR A 126 -3.78 -7.49 -20.23
C THR A 126 -2.92 -6.67 -21.18
N ASP A 127 -2.04 -5.82 -20.65
CA ASP A 127 -1.05 -5.09 -21.45
C ASP A 127 0.04 -6.04 -21.93
N GLU A 128 0.50 -6.95 -21.07
CA GLU A 128 1.44 -7.99 -21.46
C GLU A 128 0.84 -8.95 -22.49
N LEU A 129 -0.40 -9.40 -22.27
CA LEU A 129 -1.13 -10.22 -23.23
C LEU A 129 -1.28 -9.50 -24.57
N ALA A 130 -1.68 -8.23 -24.56
CA ALA A 130 -1.81 -7.45 -25.79
C ALA A 130 -0.46 -7.26 -26.50
N ALA A 131 0.64 -7.03 -25.76
CA ALA A 131 1.98 -6.93 -26.32
C ALA A 131 2.45 -8.26 -26.94
N ALA A 132 2.03 -9.39 -26.39
CA ALA A 132 2.28 -10.73 -26.93
C ALA A 132 1.32 -11.15 -28.05
N GLY A 133 0.32 -10.31 -28.40
CA GLY A 133 -0.70 -10.65 -29.39
C GLY A 133 -1.72 -11.69 -28.92
N ILE A 134 -1.82 -11.89 -27.60
CA ILE A 134 -2.77 -12.79 -26.96
C ILE A 134 -4.08 -12.04 -26.72
N SER A 135 -5.20 -12.59 -27.18
CA SER A 135 -6.50 -11.98 -27.00
C SER A 135 -6.98 -12.11 -25.56
N TRP A 136 -7.59 -11.03 -25.05
CA TRP A 136 -8.21 -11.00 -23.73
C TRP A 136 -9.59 -10.33 -23.77
N LYS A 137 -10.44 -10.63 -22.79
CA LYS A 137 -11.69 -9.92 -22.53
C LYS A 137 -12.13 -10.10 -21.08
N ALA A 138 -12.75 -9.08 -20.50
CA ALA A 138 -13.41 -9.13 -19.21
C ALA A 138 -14.93 -9.04 -19.38
N TYR A 139 -15.66 -9.86 -18.65
CA TYR A 139 -17.10 -10.03 -18.73
C TYR A 139 -17.71 -9.76 -17.36
N MET A 140 -18.30 -8.58 -17.20
CA MET A 140 -18.80 -8.11 -15.90
C MET A 140 -20.32 -8.22 -15.85
N GLU A 141 -20.86 -8.95 -14.87
CA GLU A 141 -22.30 -9.13 -14.74
C GLU A 141 -22.98 -7.81 -14.35
N ASP A 142 -24.10 -7.54 -15.01
CA ASP A 142 -24.89 -6.32 -14.87
C ASP A 142 -24.17 -4.98 -15.11
N MET A 143 -22.93 -5.01 -15.62
CA MET A 143 -22.26 -3.81 -16.10
C MET A 143 -23.10 -3.15 -17.20
N PRO A 144 -23.50 -1.88 -17.07
CA PRO A 144 -24.48 -1.26 -17.96
C PRO A 144 -23.97 -1.07 -19.40
N ILE A 145 -22.72 -0.63 -19.53
CA ILE A 145 -22.08 -0.34 -20.81
C ILE A 145 -20.62 -0.82 -20.78
N PRO A 146 -20.00 -1.09 -21.95
CA PRO A 146 -18.56 -1.34 -22.01
C PRO A 146 -17.76 -0.20 -21.39
N CYS A 147 -16.71 -0.54 -20.64
CA CYS A 147 -15.87 0.42 -19.92
C CYS A 147 -16.62 1.30 -18.91
N ASP A 148 -17.63 0.77 -18.22
CA ASP A 148 -18.35 1.55 -17.23
C ASP A 148 -17.39 1.99 -16.11
N LEU A 149 -17.45 3.28 -15.77
CA LEU A 149 -16.61 3.86 -14.71
C LEU A 149 -17.45 4.32 -13.51
N THR A 150 -18.75 4.04 -13.54
CA THR A 150 -19.66 4.59 -12.57
C THR A 150 -19.82 3.61 -11.43
N ASP A 151 -19.50 4.09 -10.24
CA ASP A 151 -19.94 3.48 -9.00
C ASP A 151 -21.42 3.87 -8.79
N GLN A 152 -22.29 3.19 -9.55
CA GLN A 152 -23.71 3.24 -9.32
C GLN A 152 -24.09 1.86 -8.80
N PHE A 153 -24.26 1.73 -7.48
CA PHE A 153 -25.09 0.70 -6.85
C PHE A 153 -26.58 0.80 -7.26
N GLY A 154 -26.85 1.20 -8.51
CA GLY A 154 -28.16 1.18 -9.13
C GLY A 154 -28.66 -0.25 -9.28
N PRO A 155 -29.91 -0.46 -9.75
CA PRO A 155 -30.69 -1.68 -9.54
C PRO A 155 -30.12 -2.99 -10.16
N GLY A 156 -28.92 -2.97 -10.74
CA GLY A 156 -28.24 -4.08 -11.37
C GLY A 156 -27.17 -4.78 -10.52
N GLN A 157 -26.80 -4.33 -9.32
CA GLN A 157 -25.79 -5.05 -8.49
C GLN A 157 -24.38 -5.15 -9.09
N TYR A 158 -24.07 -4.38 -10.15
CA TYR A 158 -22.70 -4.23 -10.65
C TYR A 158 -21.89 -3.32 -9.74
N ASP A 159 -20.71 -3.78 -9.33
CA ASP A 159 -19.74 -2.98 -8.60
C ASP A 159 -18.49 -2.74 -9.45
N VAL A 160 -18.15 -1.47 -9.66
CA VAL A 160 -16.95 -1.09 -10.42
C VAL A 160 -15.67 -1.48 -9.67
N ASN A 161 -15.70 -1.61 -8.34
CA ASN A 161 -14.59 -2.07 -7.53
C ASN A 161 -14.17 -3.52 -7.87
N HIS A 162 -15.09 -4.32 -8.41
CA HIS A 162 -14.82 -5.69 -8.89
C HIS A 162 -14.35 -5.72 -10.37
N ASN A 163 -14.15 -4.54 -10.99
CA ASN A 163 -13.62 -4.37 -12.34
C ASN A 163 -12.25 -3.67 -12.32
N PRO A 164 -11.16 -4.40 -12.06
CA PRO A 164 -9.86 -3.78 -11.85
C PRO A 164 -9.29 -3.15 -13.13
N PHE A 165 -9.73 -3.60 -14.31
CA PHE A 165 -9.22 -3.12 -15.59
C PHE A 165 -9.54 -1.64 -15.83
N MET A 166 -10.64 -1.14 -15.27
CA MET A 166 -11.03 0.27 -15.41
C MET A 166 -10.14 1.23 -14.61
N TYR A 167 -9.42 0.73 -13.60
CA TYR A 167 -8.49 1.53 -12.80
C TYR A 167 -7.18 1.81 -13.53
N PHE A 168 -6.91 1.17 -14.68
CA PHE A 168 -5.65 1.35 -15.42
C PHE A 168 -5.84 2.20 -16.69
N ASP A 169 -5.09 3.30 -16.79
CA ASP A 169 -5.07 4.19 -17.95
C ASP A 169 -4.66 3.46 -19.24
N SER A 170 -3.79 2.45 -19.14
CA SER A 170 -3.37 1.61 -20.27
C SER A 170 -4.54 0.90 -20.96
N VAL A 171 -5.62 0.61 -20.22
CA VAL A 171 -6.88 0.10 -20.75
C VAL A 171 -7.90 1.20 -20.95
N ARG A 172 -8.25 1.94 -19.90
CA ARG A 172 -9.33 2.93 -19.89
C ARG A 172 -9.16 4.02 -20.95
N LYS A 173 -7.92 4.49 -21.18
CA LYS A 173 -7.64 5.55 -22.18
C LYS A 173 -7.29 5.00 -23.57
N ASN A 174 -7.32 3.67 -23.75
CA ASN A 174 -7.04 3.02 -25.01
C ASN A 174 -8.31 2.34 -25.54
N PRO A 175 -9.00 2.93 -26.53
CA PRO A 175 -10.27 2.38 -27.04
C PRO A 175 -10.22 0.91 -27.47
N ALA A 176 -9.08 0.44 -28.00
CA ALA A 176 -8.91 -0.94 -28.43
C ALA A 176 -8.79 -1.93 -27.26
N GLN A 177 -8.23 -1.49 -26.13
CA GLN A 177 -8.18 -2.27 -24.89
C GLN A 177 -9.51 -2.16 -24.14
N CYS A 178 -10.01 -0.93 -23.97
CA CYS A 178 -11.27 -0.62 -23.29
C CYS A 178 -12.44 -1.44 -23.86
N SER A 179 -12.56 -1.55 -25.19
CA SER A 179 -13.63 -2.35 -25.83
C SER A 179 -13.64 -3.85 -25.51
N ARG A 180 -12.66 -4.34 -24.74
CA ARG A 180 -12.54 -5.71 -24.23
C ARG A 180 -13.07 -5.85 -22.80
N ASP A 181 -13.49 -4.77 -22.16
CA ASP A 181 -14.25 -4.82 -20.92
C ASP A 181 -15.75 -4.64 -21.25
N VAL A 182 -16.53 -5.71 -21.10
CA VAL A 182 -17.89 -5.77 -21.67
C VAL A 182 -18.92 -6.38 -20.71
N PRO A 183 -20.22 -6.05 -20.87
CA PRO A 183 -21.28 -6.69 -20.11
C PRO A 183 -21.32 -8.21 -20.31
N TYR A 184 -21.59 -8.96 -19.24
CA TYR A 184 -21.54 -10.42 -19.17
C TYR A 184 -22.28 -11.19 -20.28
N PRO A 185 -23.46 -10.77 -20.78
CA PRO A 185 -24.14 -11.48 -21.87
C PRO A 185 -23.28 -11.66 -23.14
N GLN A 186 -22.26 -10.81 -23.34
CA GLN A 186 -21.32 -10.95 -24.45
C GLN A 186 -20.52 -12.27 -24.40
N LEU A 187 -20.32 -12.86 -23.22
CA LEU A 187 -19.64 -14.15 -23.07
C LEU A 187 -20.36 -15.24 -23.87
N ALA A 188 -21.69 -15.31 -23.77
CA ALA A 188 -22.49 -16.28 -24.51
C ALA A 188 -22.38 -16.10 -26.02
N ALA A 189 -22.42 -14.84 -26.49
CA ALA A 189 -22.27 -14.53 -27.90
C ALA A 189 -20.87 -14.92 -28.43
N ASP A 190 -19.82 -14.60 -27.69
CA ASP A 190 -18.45 -14.90 -28.08
C ASP A 190 -18.16 -16.42 -28.10
N LEU A 191 -18.64 -17.16 -27.09
CA LEU A 191 -18.53 -18.61 -27.03
C LEU A 191 -19.30 -19.28 -28.18
N ALA A 192 -20.52 -18.82 -28.49
CA ALA A 192 -21.32 -19.37 -29.59
C ALA A 192 -20.71 -19.06 -30.97
N ALA A 193 -20.10 -17.88 -31.13
CA ALA A 193 -19.42 -17.47 -32.35
C ALA A 193 -18.02 -18.10 -32.52
N GLY A 194 -17.48 -18.75 -31.49
CA GLY A 194 -16.11 -19.26 -31.49
C GLY A 194 -15.05 -18.14 -31.49
N THR A 195 -15.38 -16.99 -30.90
CA THR A 195 -14.54 -15.78 -30.88
C THR A 195 -14.11 -15.36 -29.47
N ALA A 196 -14.44 -16.16 -28.45
CA ALA A 196 -13.98 -15.94 -27.07
C ALA A 196 -12.43 -15.85 -27.01
N PRO A 197 -11.89 -14.96 -26.17
CA PRO A 197 -10.45 -14.67 -26.09
C PRO A 197 -9.65 -15.83 -25.50
N ALA A 198 -8.33 -15.82 -25.67
CA ALA A 198 -7.47 -16.79 -25.00
C ALA A 198 -7.50 -16.60 -23.46
N PHE A 199 -7.47 -15.35 -22.98
CA PHE A 199 -7.68 -15.01 -21.57
C PHE A 199 -9.06 -14.40 -21.35
N ALA A 200 -9.86 -14.96 -20.46
CA ALA A 200 -11.14 -14.41 -20.06
C ALA A 200 -11.16 -14.10 -18.56
N PHE A 201 -11.70 -12.95 -18.18
CA PHE A 201 -12.01 -12.64 -16.79
C PHE A 201 -13.52 -12.51 -16.63
N VAL A 202 -14.08 -13.05 -15.56
CA VAL A 202 -15.50 -12.95 -15.22
C VAL A 202 -15.61 -12.47 -13.78
N SER A 203 -16.35 -11.37 -13.58
CA SER A 203 -16.81 -10.95 -12.26
C SER A 203 -18.35 -11.03 -12.25
N PRO A 204 -18.94 -11.85 -11.37
CA PRO A 204 -20.39 -11.83 -11.13
C PRO A 204 -20.81 -10.53 -10.44
N ASN A 205 -22.12 -10.29 -10.36
CA ASN A 205 -22.67 -9.16 -9.60
C ASN A 205 -22.65 -9.48 -8.09
N THR A 206 -22.90 -8.48 -7.23
CA THR A 206 -22.83 -8.64 -5.76
C THR A 206 -23.75 -9.72 -5.17
N ILE A 207 -24.71 -10.22 -5.95
CA ILE A 207 -25.58 -11.32 -5.53
C ILE A 207 -25.00 -12.68 -5.91
N ASN A 208 -24.42 -12.80 -7.09
CA ASN A 208 -23.91 -14.06 -7.63
C ASN A 208 -22.46 -14.32 -7.23
N ASP A 209 -21.71 -13.29 -6.84
CA ASP A 209 -20.34 -13.42 -6.30
C ASP A 209 -20.32 -13.84 -4.82
N MET A 210 -21.48 -13.80 -4.15
CA MET A 210 -21.75 -14.12 -2.74
C MET A 210 -21.52 -12.98 -1.72
N HIS A 211 -21.26 -11.75 -2.16
CA HIS A 211 -21.10 -10.60 -1.26
C HIS A 211 -22.41 -10.26 -0.53
N ASP A 212 -23.46 -9.94 -1.29
CA ASP A 212 -24.82 -9.62 -0.81
C ASP A 212 -25.79 -10.80 -0.99
N GLY A 213 -25.36 -11.83 -1.73
CA GLY A 213 -26.14 -13.02 -2.03
C GLY A 213 -25.86 -14.19 -1.09
N SER A 214 -26.51 -15.32 -1.38
CA SER A 214 -26.29 -16.57 -0.66
C SER A 214 -25.30 -17.48 -1.37
N ALA A 215 -24.62 -18.33 -0.59
CA ALA A 215 -23.80 -19.42 -1.10
C ALA A 215 -24.50 -20.26 -2.19
N ALA A 216 -25.80 -20.52 -2.04
CA ALA A 216 -26.59 -21.26 -3.02
C ALA A 216 -26.76 -20.52 -4.36
N GLN A 217 -26.87 -19.18 -4.33
CA GLN A 217 -26.96 -18.36 -5.54
C GLN A 217 -25.64 -18.40 -6.31
N GLY A 218 -24.51 -18.18 -5.63
CA GLY A 218 -23.20 -18.30 -6.27
C GLY A 218 -22.90 -19.70 -6.80
N ASP A 219 -23.30 -20.77 -6.10
CA ASP A 219 -23.19 -22.14 -6.63
C ASP A 219 -24.01 -22.36 -7.91
N GLN A 220 -25.23 -21.79 -7.99
CA GLN A 220 -26.03 -21.86 -9.22
C GLN A 220 -25.42 -21.05 -10.36
N PHE A 221 -24.90 -19.85 -10.08
CA PHE A 221 -24.19 -19.04 -11.08
C PHE A 221 -22.99 -19.80 -11.65
N LEU A 222 -22.12 -20.32 -10.77
CA LEU A 222 -20.94 -21.10 -11.16
C LEU A 222 -21.33 -22.36 -11.96
N LYS A 223 -22.41 -23.04 -11.58
CA LYS A 223 -22.94 -24.18 -12.33
C LYS A 223 -23.36 -23.80 -13.75
N GLY A 224 -24.04 -22.66 -13.91
CA GLY A 224 -24.41 -22.12 -15.22
C GLY A 224 -23.19 -21.78 -16.08
N LEU A 225 -22.27 -20.98 -15.52
CA LEU A 225 -21.06 -20.53 -16.19
C LEU A 225 -20.17 -21.71 -16.62
N VAL A 226 -19.83 -22.61 -15.70
CA VAL A 226 -18.99 -23.79 -16.00
C VAL A 226 -19.66 -24.67 -17.04
N GLY A 227 -20.98 -24.87 -16.95
CA GLY A 227 -21.75 -25.66 -17.92
C GLY A 227 -21.69 -25.05 -19.32
N GLN A 228 -21.95 -23.75 -19.44
CA GLN A 228 -21.91 -23.01 -20.70
C GLN A 228 -20.52 -23.03 -21.34
N VAL A 229 -19.46 -22.77 -20.56
CA VAL A 229 -18.09 -22.77 -21.07
C VAL A 229 -17.69 -24.17 -21.54
N ARG A 230 -17.94 -25.22 -20.74
CA ARG A 230 -17.63 -26.62 -21.10
C ARG A 230 -18.38 -27.12 -22.34
N ALA A 231 -19.55 -26.56 -22.64
CA ALA A 231 -20.33 -26.92 -23.82
C ALA A 231 -19.86 -26.23 -25.11
N SER A 232 -19.00 -25.21 -25.00
CA SER A 232 -18.50 -24.44 -26.15
C SER A 232 -17.24 -25.04 -26.76
N SER A 233 -16.90 -24.62 -27.98
CA SER A 233 -15.62 -24.97 -28.62
C SER A 233 -14.40 -24.33 -27.96
N TRP A 234 -14.60 -23.37 -27.05
CA TRP A 234 -13.52 -22.77 -26.27
C TRP A 234 -12.94 -23.75 -25.25
N TRP A 235 -13.76 -24.68 -24.74
CA TRP A 235 -13.31 -25.69 -23.78
C TRP A 235 -12.65 -26.88 -24.46
N THR A 236 -11.34 -26.99 -24.27
CA THR A 236 -10.48 -28.07 -24.77
C THR A 236 -9.82 -28.78 -23.59
N ALA A 237 -9.08 -29.86 -23.85
CA ALA A 237 -8.30 -30.52 -22.80
C ALA A 237 -7.22 -29.62 -22.16
N ALA A 238 -6.80 -28.57 -22.88
CA ALA A 238 -5.83 -27.58 -22.40
C ALA A 238 -6.49 -26.36 -21.73
N SER A 239 -7.82 -26.23 -21.79
CA SER A 239 -8.51 -25.09 -21.19
C SER A 239 -8.54 -25.21 -19.67
N ARG A 240 -8.44 -24.07 -18.98
CA ARG A 240 -8.46 -23.97 -17.53
C ARG A 240 -9.43 -22.88 -17.11
N MET A 241 -10.15 -23.11 -16.03
CA MET A 241 -10.94 -22.07 -15.36
C MET A 241 -10.54 -22.02 -13.89
N ILE A 242 -9.98 -20.90 -13.50
CA ILE A 242 -9.61 -20.56 -12.13
C ILE A 242 -10.86 -19.93 -11.50
N ILE A 243 -11.40 -20.54 -10.45
CA ILE A 243 -12.45 -19.97 -9.62
C ILE A 243 -11.79 -19.65 -8.29
N THR A 244 -11.75 -18.37 -7.93
CA THR A 244 -11.16 -17.89 -6.68
C THR A 244 -12.06 -16.85 -6.02
N TRP A 245 -11.78 -16.54 -4.77
CA TRP A 245 -12.35 -15.40 -4.07
C TRP A 245 -11.27 -14.33 -3.92
N ASP A 246 -11.71 -13.09 -3.78
CA ASP A 246 -10.86 -11.93 -3.60
C ASP A 246 -10.29 -11.87 -2.17
N GLU A 247 -11.14 -12.06 -1.16
CA GLU A 247 -10.82 -12.03 0.27
C GLU A 247 -11.75 -12.95 1.09
N GLY A 248 -11.31 -13.29 2.31
CA GLY A 248 -12.07 -14.16 3.20
C GLY A 248 -12.69 -13.42 4.39
N ALA A 249 -13.98 -13.64 4.65
CA ALA A 249 -14.70 -12.98 5.75
C ALA A 249 -14.40 -13.51 7.17
N GLY A 250 -13.99 -14.78 7.32
CA GLY A 250 -13.71 -15.44 8.61
C GLY A 250 -12.22 -15.68 8.88
N SER A 251 -11.47 -15.90 7.82
CA SER A 251 -10.02 -15.99 7.76
C SER A 251 -9.54 -15.47 6.41
N GLU A 252 -8.28 -15.04 6.34
CA GLU A 252 -7.65 -14.56 5.09
C GLU A 252 -7.42 -15.67 4.05
N GLN A 253 -7.91 -16.88 4.29
CA GLN A 253 -7.73 -18.00 3.37
C GLN A 253 -8.93 -18.12 2.45
N VAL A 254 -8.69 -18.20 1.15
CA VAL A 254 -9.70 -18.38 0.11
C VAL A 254 -9.44 -19.64 -0.72
N LEU A 255 -10.49 -20.17 -1.34
CA LEU A 255 -10.38 -21.31 -2.25
C LEU A 255 -9.92 -20.84 -3.63
N THR A 256 -8.75 -21.29 -4.09
CA THR A 256 -8.39 -21.25 -5.52
C THR A 256 -8.60 -22.63 -6.14
N LEU A 257 -9.64 -22.78 -6.95
CA LEU A 257 -10.00 -24.01 -7.66
C LEU A 257 -9.66 -23.89 -9.15
N VAL A 258 -8.98 -24.87 -9.73
CA VAL A 258 -8.65 -24.88 -11.17
C VAL A 258 -9.39 -25.99 -11.88
N VAL A 259 -10.55 -25.68 -12.46
CA VAL A 259 -11.35 -26.60 -13.26
C VAL A 259 -10.58 -27.01 -14.52
N GLY A 260 -10.54 -28.31 -14.81
CA GLY A 260 -9.77 -28.89 -15.91
C GLY A 260 -8.34 -29.30 -15.52
N SER A 261 -7.90 -28.99 -14.30
CA SER A 261 -6.67 -29.54 -13.71
C SER A 261 -6.92 -30.90 -13.07
N ALA A 262 -5.87 -31.72 -12.95
CA ALA A 262 -5.96 -33.00 -12.26
C ALA A 262 -6.07 -32.81 -10.74
N HIS A 263 -7.02 -33.52 -10.11
CA HIS A 263 -7.13 -33.56 -8.66
C HIS A 263 -5.83 -34.06 -8.00
N GLY A 264 -5.45 -33.43 -6.89
CA GLY A 264 -4.23 -33.78 -6.14
C GLY A 264 -2.93 -33.32 -6.80
N THR A 265 -2.98 -32.48 -7.84
CA THR A 265 -1.78 -31.85 -8.41
C THR A 265 -1.08 -31.01 -7.33
N ALA A 266 0.19 -31.32 -7.07
CA ALA A 266 1.00 -30.57 -6.12
C ALA A 266 1.27 -29.15 -6.66
N VAL A 267 1.01 -28.16 -5.82
CA VAL A 267 1.15 -26.75 -6.15
C VAL A 267 1.68 -26.00 -4.92
N ARG A 268 2.44 -24.93 -5.14
CA ARG A 268 2.93 -24.09 -4.06
C ARG A 268 1.85 -23.05 -3.72
N ALA A 269 1.13 -23.29 -2.63
CA ALA A 269 0.20 -22.33 -2.07
C ALA A 269 0.91 -21.00 -1.77
N GLY A 270 0.17 -19.91 -1.89
CA GLY A 270 0.65 -18.55 -1.66
C GLY A 270 -0.53 -17.60 -1.63
N ASN A 271 -0.50 -16.55 -2.43
CA ASN A 271 -1.56 -15.56 -2.54
C ASN A 271 -1.93 -15.26 -4.00
N GLU A 272 -2.75 -14.25 -4.23
CA GLU A 272 -3.27 -13.85 -5.55
C GLU A 272 -2.14 -13.43 -6.50
N TYR A 273 -1.00 -12.94 -5.98
CA TYR A 273 0.19 -12.71 -6.80
C TYR A 273 0.77 -14.03 -7.35
N GLY A 274 0.70 -15.13 -6.60
CA GLY A 274 1.07 -16.47 -7.08
C GLY A 274 0.09 -17.02 -8.12
N THR A 275 -1.18 -16.62 -8.04
CA THR A 275 -2.18 -16.88 -9.10
C THR A 275 -1.81 -16.13 -10.38
N LEU A 276 -1.52 -14.82 -10.27
CA LEU A 276 -1.04 -14.01 -11.40
C LEU A 276 0.22 -14.61 -12.03
N ARG A 277 1.21 -14.95 -11.21
CA ARG A 277 2.46 -15.58 -11.64
C ARG A 277 2.20 -16.81 -12.50
N GLY A 278 1.34 -17.71 -12.04
CA GLY A 278 1.01 -18.92 -12.78
C GLY A 278 0.37 -18.61 -14.14
N ILE A 279 -0.48 -17.59 -14.21
CA ILE A 279 -1.13 -17.14 -15.45
C ILE A 279 -0.08 -16.56 -16.42
N GLU A 280 0.77 -15.67 -15.94
CA GLU A 280 1.85 -15.04 -16.71
C GLU A 280 2.81 -16.08 -17.28
N GLU A 281 3.25 -17.03 -16.45
CA GLU A 281 4.12 -18.13 -16.87
C GLU A 281 3.42 -19.07 -17.88
N ALA A 282 2.11 -19.33 -17.71
CA ALA A 282 1.35 -20.15 -18.65
C ALA A 282 1.22 -19.49 -20.04
N TYR A 283 1.13 -18.17 -20.09
CA TYR A 283 1.14 -17.40 -21.35
C TYR A 283 2.54 -17.10 -21.89
N GLY A 284 3.58 -17.31 -21.08
CA GLY A 284 4.96 -16.99 -21.43
C GLY A 284 5.21 -15.49 -21.55
N VAL A 285 4.52 -14.69 -20.74
CA VAL A 285 4.71 -13.24 -20.64
C VAL A 285 5.62 -12.88 -19.46
N GLY A 286 5.79 -11.58 -19.16
CA GLY A 286 6.61 -11.12 -18.04
C GLY A 286 5.94 -11.41 -16.69
N LEU A 287 6.69 -11.22 -15.60
CA LEU A 287 6.11 -11.24 -14.25
C LEU A 287 5.93 -9.79 -13.77
N LEU A 288 4.69 -9.38 -13.50
CA LEU A 288 4.35 -8.04 -13.02
C LEU A 288 4.45 -7.93 -11.50
N GLY A 289 5.09 -6.86 -11.03
CA GLY A 289 5.13 -6.50 -9.60
C GLY A 289 5.55 -7.67 -8.71
N HIS A 290 4.72 -7.95 -7.69
CA HIS A 290 4.92 -9.00 -6.72
C HIS A 290 4.70 -10.42 -7.26
N SER A 291 4.17 -10.62 -8.48
CA SER A 291 4.13 -11.97 -9.07
C SER A 291 5.54 -12.54 -9.31
N ALA A 292 6.54 -11.66 -9.42
CA ALA A 292 7.95 -12.01 -9.53
C ALA A 292 8.58 -12.53 -8.22
N ASP A 293 7.92 -12.31 -7.09
CA ASP A 293 8.50 -12.61 -5.78
C ASP A 293 8.65 -14.12 -5.53
N GLY A 294 9.65 -14.47 -4.72
CA GLY A 294 10.01 -15.86 -4.47
C GLY A 294 9.01 -16.61 -3.58
N ASN A 295 8.20 -15.89 -2.80
CA ASN A 295 7.38 -16.41 -1.70
C ASN A 295 5.86 -16.29 -1.93
N VAL A 296 5.41 -15.81 -3.09
CA VAL A 296 3.98 -15.57 -3.36
C VAL A 296 3.19 -16.81 -3.80
N GLY A 297 3.80 -18.00 -3.81
CA GLY A 297 3.20 -19.19 -4.41
C GLY A 297 3.42 -19.26 -5.92
N ASP A 298 2.85 -20.26 -6.57
CA ASP A 298 2.88 -20.42 -8.02
C ASP A 298 1.81 -21.42 -8.48
N LEU A 299 0.82 -20.93 -9.25
CA LEU A 299 -0.30 -21.72 -9.75
C LEU A 299 0.00 -22.49 -11.05
N LEU A 300 1.16 -22.28 -11.68
CA LEU A 300 1.51 -22.89 -12.99
C LEU A 300 1.29 -24.41 -13.06
N PRO A 301 1.58 -25.22 -12.01
CA PRO A 301 1.32 -26.66 -12.04
C PRO A 301 -0.14 -27.03 -12.27
N LEU A 302 -1.08 -26.26 -11.72
CA LEU A 302 -2.51 -26.48 -11.93
C LEU A 302 -2.95 -26.09 -13.35
N LEU A 303 -2.27 -25.11 -13.95
CA LEU A 303 -2.59 -24.63 -15.30
C LEU A 303 -2.04 -25.55 -16.38
N THR A 304 -0.83 -26.09 -16.21
CA THR A 304 -0.11 -26.82 -17.27
C THR A 304 0.06 -28.32 -17.00
N GLY A 305 -0.15 -28.78 -15.76
CA GLY A 305 0.18 -30.14 -15.32
C GLY A 305 1.68 -30.42 -15.24
N ARG A 306 2.54 -29.39 -15.36
CA ARG A 306 4.01 -29.48 -15.25
C ARG A 306 4.46 -28.84 -13.94
N ALA A 307 5.47 -29.42 -13.29
CA ALA A 307 6.08 -28.79 -12.12
C ALA A 307 6.67 -27.42 -12.49
N ALA A 308 6.53 -26.43 -11.60
CA ALA A 308 7.06 -25.08 -11.76
C ALA A 308 8.58 -25.13 -12.03
N ALA A 309 9.05 -24.36 -13.02
CA ALA A 309 10.48 -24.22 -13.27
C ALA A 309 11.10 -23.31 -12.19
N PRO A 310 12.35 -23.54 -11.76
CA PRO A 310 13.04 -22.61 -10.88
C PRO A 310 13.19 -21.24 -11.57
N PRO A 311 13.09 -20.13 -10.81
CA PRO A 311 13.11 -18.78 -11.39
C PRO A 311 14.42 -18.55 -12.16
N PRO A 312 14.39 -17.84 -13.30
CA PRO A 312 15.59 -17.50 -14.03
C PRO A 312 16.51 -16.61 -13.18
N PRO A 313 17.84 -16.77 -13.26
CA PRO A 313 18.76 -15.95 -12.49
C PRO A 313 18.62 -14.48 -12.90
N ALA A 314 18.46 -13.62 -11.89
CA ALA A 314 18.44 -12.17 -12.06
C ALA A 314 19.64 -11.70 -12.90
N ARG A 315 19.39 -10.83 -13.87
CA ARG A 315 20.43 -10.25 -14.74
C ARG A 315 21.44 -9.49 -13.86
N ALA A 316 22.72 -9.82 -14.01
CA ALA A 316 23.81 -9.25 -13.21
C ALA A 316 23.88 -7.71 -13.33
N PRO A 317 24.01 -6.96 -12.22
CA PRO A 317 24.38 -5.55 -12.25
C PRO A 317 25.86 -5.40 -12.65
N ASN A 318 26.19 -4.30 -13.33
CA ASN A 318 27.57 -3.96 -13.73
C ASN A 318 28.54 -3.93 -12.52
N PRO A 319 29.83 -4.25 -12.73
CA PRO A 319 30.79 -4.42 -11.64
C PRO A 319 31.08 -3.10 -10.91
N ALA A 320 30.95 -3.15 -9.58
CA ALA A 320 31.31 -2.07 -8.66
C ALA A 320 32.85 -1.95 -8.49
N PRO A 321 33.38 -0.76 -8.13
CA PRO A 321 34.81 -0.56 -7.88
C PRO A 321 35.29 -1.29 -6.61
N PRO A 322 36.61 -1.57 -6.48
CA PRO A 322 37.14 -2.47 -5.46
C PRO A 322 37.03 -1.89 -4.04
N PRO A 323 37.00 -2.77 -3.01
CA PRO A 323 36.63 -2.40 -1.65
C PRO A 323 37.72 -1.58 -0.96
N VAL A 324 37.31 -0.51 -0.29
CA VAL A 324 38.09 0.15 0.76
C VAL A 324 37.90 -0.66 2.06
N PRO A 325 38.95 -0.95 2.84
CA PRO A 325 38.81 -1.70 4.09
C PRO A 325 37.99 -0.91 5.11
N SER A 326 36.87 -1.50 5.55
CA SER A 326 36.03 -0.95 6.62
C SER A 326 36.75 -0.98 7.96
N PRO A 327 36.70 0.11 8.76
CA PRO A 327 37.17 0.09 10.13
C PRO A 327 36.23 -0.75 10.99
N GLN A 328 36.82 -1.61 11.81
CA GLN A 328 36.15 -2.41 12.82
C GLN A 328 35.37 -1.49 13.79
N PRO A 329 34.10 -1.77 14.13
CA PRO A 329 33.36 -0.93 15.06
C PRO A 329 34.04 -0.91 16.42
N ALA A 330 34.25 0.28 16.97
CA ALA A 330 34.58 0.44 18.37
C ALA A 330 33.36 0.00 19.22
N PRO A 331 33.57 -0.67 20.37
CA PRO A 331 32.48 -0.99 21.29
C PRO A 331 31.81 0.31 21.76
N PRO A 332 30.47 0.35 21.87
CA PRO A 332 29.77 1.55 22.32
C PRO A 332 30.16 1.89 23.76
N PRO A 333 30.19 3.19 24.13
CA PRO A 333 30.51 3.59 25.49
C PRO A 333 29.41 3.11 26.45
N ASP A 334 29.84 2.37 27.47
CA ASP A 334 29.05 1.97 28.63
C ASP A 334 28.44 3.21 29.33
N ARG A 335 27.12 3.35 29.26
CA ARG A 335 26.32 4.26 30.11
C ARG A 335 24.99 3.61 30.49
N SER A 336 24.95 3.17 31.75
CA SER A 336 23.80 2.81 32.61
C SER A 336 22.68 1.95 32.02
N ARG A 337 23.00 0.72 31.59
CA ARG A 337 22.04 -0.40 31.60
C ARG A 337 22.39 -1.30 32.78
N ALA A 338 21.51 -1.41 33.77
CA ALA A 338 21.71 -2.34 34.89
C ALA A 338 21.16 -3.73 34.51
N GLU A 339 21.85 -4.80 34.92
CA GLU A 339 21.33 -6.17 34.80
C GLU A 339 20.12 -6.39 35.74
N GLY A 340 19.06 -7.00 35.21
CA GLY A 340 17.82 -7.35 35.91
C GLY A 340 16.62 -7.44 34.96
N SER A 341 15.44 -7.78 35.48
CA SER A 341 14.18 -7.89 34.71
C SER A 341 13.31 -6.63 34.88
N LEU A 342 12.79 -6.08 33.77
CA LEU A 342 11.72 -5.08 33.82
C LEU A 342 10.51 -5.62 34.60
N PRO A 343 9.79 -4.79 35.37
CA PRO A 343 8.50 -5.18 35.91
C PRO A 343 7.55 -5.60 34.78
N ASP A 344 6.70 -6.61 35.00
CA ASP A 344 5.66 -7.00 34.04
C ASP A 344 4.73 -5.83 33.67
N SER A 345 4.64 -4.82 34.53
CA SER A 345 3.87 -3.60 34.30
C SER A 345 4.52 -2.59 33.34
N TYR A 346 5.78 -2.78 32.96
CA TYR A 346 6.43 -1.93 31.96
C TYR A 346 6.00 -2.35 30.56
N VAL A 347 5.38 -1.44 29.82
CA VAL A 347 4.78 -1.76 28.52
C VAL A 347 5.89 -1.94 27.48
N ARG A 348 5.92 -3.11 26.85
CA ARG A 348 6.70 -3.42 25.66
C ARG A 348 5.72 -3.86 24.61
N GLY A 349 5.22 -2.89 23.86
CA GLY A 349 4.16 -3.13 22.90
C GLY A 349 4.59 -2.94 21.46
N VAL A 350 3.70 -3.38 20.57
CA VAL A 350 3.88 -3.28 19.13
C VAL A 350 2.54 -3.05 18.45
N TYR A 351 2.58 -2.32 17.35
CA TYR A 351 1.45 -2.18 16.43
C TYR A 351 1.50 -3.24 15.34
N GLY A 352 0.32 -3.76 15.02
CA GLY A 352 0.17 -4.79 14.01
C GLY A 352 0.10 -6.20 14.58
N LYS A 353 0.03 -7.16 13.67
CA LYS A 353 0.01 -8.60 13.96
C LYS A 353 1.16 -9.28 13.22
N ASP A 354 1.72 -10.32 13.81
CA ASP A 354 2.66 -11.19 13.13
C ASP A 354 1.97 -12.23 12.25
N SER A 355 2.77 -12.97 11.48
CA SER A 355 2.27 -13.99 10.55
C SER A 355 1.86 -15.30 11.25
N SER A 356 1.90 -15.37 12.59
CA SER A 356 1.47 -16.56 13.29
C SER A 356 -0.06 -16.71 13.27
N PRO A 357 -0.60 -17.93 13.45
CA PRO A 357 -2.05 -18.15 13.49
C PRO A 357 -2.80 -17.32 14.54
N THR A 358 -2.10 -16.89 15.60
CA THR A 358 -2.69 -16.02 16.64
C THR A 358 -2.48 -14.53 16.34
N GLY A 359 -1.54 -14.19 15.44
CA GLY A 359 -1.12 -12.83 15.12
C GLY A 359 -0.17 -12.19 16.13
N PHE A 360 0.34 -12.93 17.12
CA PHE A 360 1.24 -12.40 18.15
C PHE A 360 2.24 -13.42 18.73
N THR A 361 2.39 -14.60 18.13
CA THR A 361 3.31 -15.62 18.67
C THR A 361 4.77 -15.21 18.51
N GLU A 362 5.15 -14.72 17.33
CA GLU A 362 6.50 -14.21 17.07
C GLU A 362 6.77 -12.97 17.92
N ILE A 363 5.80 -12.05 17.98
CA ILE A 363 5.81 -10.87 18.84
C ILE A 363 6.11 -11.24 20.29
N ALA A 364 5.34 -12.17 20.85
CA ALA A 364 5.54 -12.65 22.21
C ALA A 364 6.93 -13.31 22.37
N SER A 365 7.40 -14.05 21.36
CA SER A 365 8.71 -14.71 21.39
C SER A 365 9.90 -13.74 21.40
N LEU A 366 9.72 -12.50 20.92
CA LEU A 366 10.70 -11.44 21.02
C LEU A 366 10.66 -10.69 22.36
N GLY A 367 9.72 -11.02 23.26
CA GLY A 367 9.63 -10.45 24.61
C GLY A 367 8.68 -9.26 24.75
N PHE A 368 7.89 -8.96 23.72
CA PHE A 368 6.77 -8.02 23.82
C PHE A 368 5.68 -8.59 24.74
N ASN A 369 5.01 -7.71 25.48
CA ASN A 369 3.92 -8.06 26.39
C ASN A 369 2.58 -7.38 26.03
N THR A 370 2.57 -6.56 24.98
CA THR A 370 1.40 -5.76 24.57
C THR A 370 1.30 -5.73 23.04
N VAL A 371 0.09 -5.77 22.50
CA VAL A 371 -0.18 -5.59 21.06
C VAL A 371 -1.38 -4.66 20.83
N MET A 372 -1.47 -4.05 19.66
CA MET A 372 -2.73 -3.42 19.23
C MET A 372 -3.77 -4.49 18.89
N THR A 373 -5.03 -4.26 19.25
CA THR A 373 -6.12 -5.21 19.00
C THR A 373 -7.47 -4.52 18.84
N ASP A 374 -8.44 -5.26 18.35
CA ASP A 374 -9.80 -4.78 18.08
C ASP A 374 -10.69 -4.95 19.33
N PRO A 375 -11.81 -4.20 19.45
CA PRO A 375 -12.63 -4.16 20.66
C PRO A 375 -13.60 -5.34 20.78
N TYR A 376 -13.10 -6.56 20.56
CA TYR A 376 -13.90 -7.79 20.55
C TYR A 376 -13.35 -8.81 21.54
N LYS A 377 -14.26 -9.48 22.25
CA LYS A 377 -13.89 -10.48 23.25
C LYS A 377 -13.11 -11.64 22.61
N GLU A 378 -13.45 -12.00 21.38
CA GLU A 378 -12.83 -13.04 20.58
C GLU A 378 -11.36 -12.71 20.25
N ARG A 379 -10.97 -11.44 20.26
CA ARG A 379 -9.58 -10.99 20.11
C ARG A 379 -8.87 -10.88 21.46
N LEU A 380 -9.59 -10.49 22.51
CA LEU A 380 -9.02 -10.30 23.85
C LEU A 380 -8.81 -11.60 24.63
N ASP A 381 -9.67 -12.62 24.45
CA ASP A 381 -9.56 -13.91 25.13
C ASP A 381 -8.23 -14.63 24.80
N PRO A 382 -7.81 -14.77 23.51
CA PRO A 382 -6.52 -15.36 23.17
C PRO A 382 -5.34 -14.56 23.72
N LEU A 383 -5.41 -13.22 23.70
CA LEU A 383 -4.38 -12.36 24.29
C LEU A 383 -4.23 -12.60 25.78
N SER A 384 -5.36 -12.66 26.50
CA SER A 384 -5.35 -12.96 27.93
C SER A 384 -4.79 -14.35 28.22
N ALA A 385 -5.12 -15.35 27.38
CA ALA A 385 -4.62 -16.71 27.53
C ALA A 385 -3.10 -16.80 27.31
N ALA A 386 -2.56 -15.94 26.42
CA ALA A 386 -1.13 -15.82 26.17
C ALA A 386 -0.40 -14.93 27.20
N GLY A 387 -1.10 -14.35 28.16
CA GLY A 387 -0.52 -13.42 29.14
C GLY A 387 -0.17 -12.04 28.57
N LEU A 388 -0.65 -11.73 27.36
CA LEU A 388 -0.45 -10.45 26.69
C LEU A 388 -1.54 -9.44 27.05
N LYS A 389 -1.23 -8.17 26.83
CA LYS A 389 -2.17 -7.06 26.92
C LYS A 389 -2.51 -6.46 25.55
N GLY A 390 -3.66 -5.81 25.46
CA GLY A 390 -4.18 -5.15 24.28
C GLY A 390 -4.28 -3.64 24.46
N ILE A 391 -3.75 -2.88 23.50
CA ILE A 391 -4.19 -1.51 23.22
C ILE A 391 -5.37 -1.64 22.25
N VAL A 392 -6.58 -1.36 22.73
CA VAL A 392 -7.84 -1.64 22.02
C VAL A 392 -8.21 -0.47 21.13
N TRP A 393 -8.20 -0.65 19.81
CA TRP A 393 -8.56 0.38 18.83
C TRP A 393 -10.07 0.67 18.83
N LEU A 394 -10.44 1.94 18.97
CA LEU A 394 -11.86 2.38 18.96
C LEU A 394 -12.24 3.20 17.70
N GLY A 395 -11.33 3.32 16.73
CA GLY A 395 -11.50 4.11 15.51
C GLY A 395 -10.60 5.34 15.46
N ALA A 396 -10.47 5.90 14.26
CA ALA A 396 -9.59 7.01 13.95
C ALA A 396 -10.13 8.36 14.44
N TRP A 397 -9.26 9.36 14.38
CA TRP A 397 -9.61 10.76 14.50
C TRP A 397 -9.46 11.45 13.15
N HIS A 398 -10.51 12.12 12.68
CA HIS A 398 -10.43 12.97 11.50
C HIS A 398 -10.10 14.39 11.92
N ASN A 399 -8.94 14.88 11.51
CA ASN A 399 -8.53 16.27 11.67
C ASN A 399 -9.37 17.22 10.78
N ALA A 400 -8.92 18.46 10.56
CA ALA A 400 -9.71 19.43 9.83
C ALA A 400 -10.02 18.96 8.39
N PRO A 401 -11.20 19.30 7.84
CA PRO A 401 -12.23 20.18 8.42
C PRO A 401 -13.23 19.46 9.34
N ALA A 402 -13.17 18.14 9.47
CA ALA A 402 -14.21 17.37 10.15
C ALA A 402 -14.10 17.45 11.68
N CYS A 403 -12.88 17.43 12.23
CA CYS A 403 -12.59 17.50 13.66
C CYS A 403 -13.52 16.62 14.51
N LYS A 404 -13.59 15.33 14.16
CA LYS A 404 -14.48 14.34 14.79
C LYS A 404 -13.83 12.96 14.88
N PHE A 405 -14.31 12.14 15.80
CA PHE A 405 -14.03 10.72 15.80
C PHE A 405 -14.69 10.03 14.61
N GLU A 406 -14.04 8.99 14.09
CA GLU A 406 -14.60 8.08 13.09
C GLU A 406 -15.86 7.38 13.65
N SER A 407 -15.72 6.79 14.83
CA SER A 407 -16.81 6.13 15.56
C SER A 407 -17.58 7.12 16.44
N ASP A 408 -18.90 7.14 16.31
CA ASP A 408 -19.78 7.90 17.20
C ASP A 408 -19.90 7.27 18.61
N ASP A 409 -20.51 8.00 19.54
CA ASP A 409 -20.63 7.53 20.94
C ASP A 409 -21.54 6.30 21.10
N ALA A 410 -22.48 6.07 20.18
CA ALA A 410 -23.33 4.87 20.21
C ALA A 410 -22.51 3.63 19.84
N THR A 411 -21.69 3.74 18.79
CA THR A 411 -20.71 2.71 18.40
C THR A 411 -19.74 2.43 19.53
N ILE A 412 -19.17 3.46 20.18
CA ILE A 412 -18.26 3.25 21.33
C ILE A 412 -18.94 2.50 22.47
N ARG A 413 -20.20 2.83 22.80
CA ARG A 413 -20.95 2.08 23.83
C ARG A 413 -21.11 0.62 23.44
N SER A 414 -21.45 0.35 22.19
CA SER A 414 -21.62 -1.02 21.68
C SER A 414 -20.33 -1.84 21.70
N GLN A 415 -19.17 -1.19 21.50
CA GLN A 415 -17.85 -1.83 21.47
C GLN A 415 -17.27 -2.00 22.87
N VAL A 416 -17.36 -1.00 23.74
CA VAL A 416 -16.70 -0.99 25.06
C VAL A 416 -17.48 -1.78 26.10
N SER A 417 -18.82 -1.65 26.14
CA SER A 417 -19.62 -2.32 27.19
C SER A 417 -19.44 -3.85 27.24
N PRO A 418 -19.37 -4.59 26.12
CA PRO A 418 -19.19 -6.04 26.15
C PRO A 418 -17.82 -6.50 26.68
N ILE A 419 -16.80 -5.65 26.61
CA ILE A 419 -15.42 -5.98 26.98
C ILE A 419 -14.93 -5.25 28.25
N ALA A 420 -15.80 -4.46 28.88
CA ALA A 420 -15.48 -3.69 30.07
C ALA A 420 -14.91 -4.59 31.20
N GLY A 421 -13.78 -4.19 31.78
CA GLY A 421 -13.10 -4.94 32.83
C GLY A 421 -12.36 -6.20 32.34
N HIS A 422 -12.26 -6.42 31.03
CA HIS A 422 -11.53 -7.56 30.50
C HIS A 422 -10.02 -7.47 30.83
N LYS A 423 -9.45 -8.55 31.38
CA LYS A 423 -8.09 -8.55 31.94
C LYS A 423 -6.98 -8.33 30.92
N ALA A 424 -7.21 -8.61 29.64
CA ALA A 424 -6.25 -8.31 28.58
C ALA A 424 -6.16 -6.82 28.25
N ILE A 425 -7.11 -5.98 28.64
CA ILE A 425 -7.09 -4.57 28.24
C ILE A 425 -6.00 -3.83 29.01
N LEU A 426 -5.07 -3.20 28.27
CA LEU A 426 -4.15 -2.21 28.83
C LEU A 426 -4.79 -0.83 28.77
N ALA A 427 -5.25 -0.41 27.59
CA ALA A 427 -5.94 0.86 27.38
C ALA A 427 -6.82 0.82 26.12
N TYR A 428 -7.82 1.68 26.07
CA TYR A 428 -8.64 1.99 24.90
C TYR A 428 -8.01 3.12 24.10
N TYR A 429 -7.62 2.86 22.86
CA TYR A 429 -7.04 3.81 21.94
C TYR A 429 -8.16 4.61 21.26
N LEU A 430 -8.29 5.88 21.64
CA LEU A 430 -9.43 6.73 21.28
C LEU A 430 -9.35 7.33 19.88
N GLY A 431 -8.16 7.36 19.27
CA GLY A 431 -7.91 7.97 17.97
C GLY A 431 -6.46 8.38 17.79
N ASP A 432 -6.01 8.38 16.55
CA ASP A 432 -4.61 8.58 16.13
C ASP A 432 -4.31 10.03 15.73
N GLU A 433 -3.15 10.53 16.17
CA GLU A 433 -2.55 11.84 15.84
C GLU A 433 -3.51 13.05 15.71
N PRO A 434 -4.29 13.41 16.76
CA PRO A 434 -5.09 14.63 16.73
C PRO A 434 -4.22 15.90 16.72
N LYS A 435 -4.40 16.75 15.71
CA LYS A 435 -3.65 17.99 15.50
C LYS A 435 -4.37 19.19 16.11
N VAL A 436 -3.88 19.70 17.24
CA VAL A 436 -4.45 20.89 17.92
C VAL A 436 -4.37 22.15 17.07
N SER A 437 -3.37 22.23 16.20
CA SER A 437 -3.20 23.31 15.22
C SER A 437 -4.37 23.38 14.23
N GLU A 438 -4.98 22.24 13.91
CA GLU A 438 -6.11 22.12 12.98
C GLU A 438 -7.45 22.09 13.71
N CYS A 439 -7.53 21.28 14.76
CA CYS A 439 -8.72 21.06 15.58
C CYS A 439 -8.46 21.53 17.01
N ARG A 440 -8.59 22.84 17.25
CA ARG A 440 -8.32 23.45 18.57
C ARG A 440 -9.14 22.83 19.72
N ASN A 441 -10.32 22.28 19.43
CA ASN A 441 -11.19 21.62 20.40
C ASN A 441 -10.90 20.12 20.60
N ALA A 442 -9.97 19.51 19.86
CA ALA A 442 -9.67 18.08 19.96
C ALA A 442 -9.32 17.63 21.40
N PRO A 443 -8.47 18.34 22.18
CA PRO A 443 -8.19 17.95 23.56
C PRO A 443 -9.44 17.85 24.45
N ALA A 444 -10.41 18.75 24.25
CA ALA A 444 -11.67 18.73 24.99
C ALA A 444 -12.57 17.56 24.57
N LEU A 445 -12.60 17.23 23.28
CA LEU A 445 -13.36 16.10 22.74
C LEU A 445 -12.78 14.75 23.17
N PHE A 446 -11.46 14.60 23.17
CA PHE A 446 -10.79 13.42 23.71
C PHE A 446 -11.04 13.26 25.22
N LYS A 447 -11.08 14.36 25.98
CA LYS A 447 -11.46 14.31 27.39
C LYS A 447 -12.91 13.86 27.60
N GLN A 448 -13.83 14.27 26.73
CA GLN A 448 -15.23 13.81 26.77
C GLN A 448 -15.34 12.32 26.40
N ARG A 449 -14.64 11.88 25.35
CA ARG A 449 -14.58 10.47 24.94
C ARG A 449 -13.92 9.59 26.02
N SER A 450 -12.90 10.10 26.71
CA SER A 450 -12.28 9.44 27.85
C SER A 450 -13.29 9.24 29.00
N ALA A 451 -14.04 10.30 29.36
CA ALA A 451 -15.09 10.21 30.36
C ALA A 451 -16.23 9.24 29.96
N LEU A 452 -16.57 9.16 28.67
CA LEU A 452 -17.51 8.16 28.16
C LEU A 452 -16.96 6.74 28.40
N VAL A 453 -15.72 6.47 28.01
CA VAL A 453 -15.10 5.16 28.24
C VAL A 453 -15.07 4.81 29.72
N HIS A 454 -14.66 5.72 30.61
CA HIS A 454 -14.69 5.49 32.07
C HIS A 454 -16.09 5.24 32.63
N SER A 455 -17.14 5.79 32.01
CA SER A 455 -18.51 5.50 32.42
C SER A 455 -18.96 4.08 32.07
N LEU A 456 -18.31 3.45 31.09
CA LEU A 456 -18.60 2.10 30.60
C LEU A 456 -17.67 1.06 31.25
N ASP A 457 -16.40 1.42 31.40
CA ASP A 457 -15.35 0.64 32.06
C ASP A 457 -14.58 1.53 33.06
N PRO A 458 -15.01 1.56 34.35
CA PRO A 458 -14.37 2.39 35.37
C PRO A 458 -12.91 2.02 35.68
N THR A 459 -12.45 0.85 35.24
CA THR A 459 -11.07 0.38 35.43
C THR A 459 -10.22 0.52 34.17
N GLY A 460 -10.85 0.85 33.04
CA GLY A 460 -10.21 1.01 31.75
C GLY A 460 -9.35 2.27 31.69
N GLN A 461 -8.15 2.15 31.13
CA GLN A 461 -7.34 3.31 30.79
C GLN A 461 -7.67 3.78 29.38
N THR A 462 -7.51 5.07 29.13
CA THR A 462 -7.70 5.69 27.82
C THR A 462 -6.36 6.15 27.27
N PHE A 463 -6.18 6.00 25.96
CA PHE A 463 -4.93 6.21 25.26
C PHE A 463 -5.13 7.00 23.97
N THR A 464 -4.18 7.86 23.63
CA THR A 464 -4.03 8.42 22.29
C THR A 464 -2.56 8.66 22.00
N VAL A 465 -2.16 8.64 20.73
CA VAL A 465 -0.82 9.01 20.29
C VAL A 465 -0.85 10.42 19.73
N LEU A 466 0.15 11.21 20.08
CA LEU A 466 0.35 12.54 19.54
C LEU A 466 1.59 12.54 18.64
N GLN A 467 1.40 13.05 17.43
CA GLN A 467 2.51 13.34 16.55
C GLN A 467 3.38 14.42 17.18
N ALA A 468 4.60 14.07 17.55
CA ALA A 468 5.45 14.91 18.37
C ALA A 468 6.17 16.00 17.54
N PHE A 469 6.53 15.62 16.31
CA PHE A 469 7.50 16.33 15.50
C PHE A 469 7.12 16.25 14.03
N GLU A 470 6.78 17.38 13.41
CA GLU A 470 6.46 17.46 11.98
C GLU A 470 7.26 18.61 11.36
N ASN A 471 7.98 18.35 10.26
CA ASN A 471 8.73 19.36 9.51
C ASN A 471 9.74 20.21 10.33
N GLY A 472 10.35 19.65 11.38
CA GLY A 472 11.35 20.36 12.18
C GLY A 472 10.79 21.19 13.35
N ILE A 473 9.50 21.06 13.66
CA ILE A 473 8.82 21.83 14.72
C ILE A 473 8.20 20.87 15.74
N ALA A 474 8.50 21.10 17.03
CA ALA A 474 7.88 20.37 18.13
C ALA A 474 6.48 20.93 18.44
N ASN A 475 5.51 20.03 18.60
CA ASN A 475 4.13 20.41 18.90
C ASN A 475 3.93 20.82 20.38
N ASP A 476 2.94 21.68 20.63
CA ASP A 476 2.57 22.06 22.00
C ASP A 476 1.70 20.98 22.66
N TYR A 477 2.27 20.23 23.61
CA TYR A 477 1.55 19.19 24.33
C TYR A 477 0.79 19.68 25.56
N ALA A 478 0.99 20.94 25.99
CA ALA A 478 0.32 21.43 27.20
C ALA A 478 -1.22 21.26 27.17
N PRO A 479 -1.92 21.41 26.03
CA PRO A 479 -3.36 21.16 25.95
C PRO A 479 -3.78 19.71 26.21
N TRP A 480 -2.89 18.74 26.02
CA TRP A 480 -3.17 17.30 26.15
C TRP A 480 -2.95 16.75 27.56
N ALA A 481 -2.36 17.54 28.47
CA ALA A 481 -2.16 17.12 29.85
C ALA A 481 -3.51 16.83 30.54
N GLY A 482 -3.75 15.57 30.88
CA GLY A 482 -4.98 15.13 31.57
C GLY A 482 -6.22 15.02 30.68
N THR A 483 -6.05 14.89 29.36
CA THR A 483 -7.17 14.58 28.44
C THR A 483 -7.46 13.08 28.35
N VAL A 484 -6.42 12.25 28.47
CA VAL A 484 -6.47 10.79 28.51
C VAL A 484 -5.55 10.28 29.62
N ASP A 485 -5.65 9.00 29.98
CA ASP A 485 -4.86 8.41 31.07
C ASP A 485 -3.40 8.12 30.69
N LEU A 486 -3.17 7.83 29.41
CA LEU A 486 -1.86 7.51 28.85
C LEU A 486 -1.69 8.19 27.50
N LEU A 487 -0.57 8.89 27.30
CA LEU A 487 -0.23 9.48 26.01
C LEU A 487 0.87 8.66 25.34
N GLY A 488 0.77 8.48 24.03
CA GLY A 488 1.86 8.03 23.17
C GLY A 488 2.50 9.23 22.47
N PHE A 489 3.79 9.16 22.20
CA PHE A 489 4.49 10.18 21.41
C PHE A 489 5.27 9.51 20.30
N ASP A 490 4.82 9.67 19.05
CA ASP A 490 5.58 9.29 17.86
C ASP A 490 6.47 10.45 17.40
N VAL A 491 7.72 10.14 17.08
CA VAL A 491 8.74 11.14 16.67
C VAL A 491 9.32 10.82 15.29
N TYR A 492 9.31 9.54 14.92
CA TYR A 492 9.78 8.98 13.65
C TYR A 492 11.04 9.67 13.07
N PRO A 493 12.22 9.45 13.68
CA PRO A 493 13.44 10.17 13.33
C PRO A 493 14.07 9.74 12.00
N CYS A 494 13.63 8.65 11.38
CA CYS A 494 14.23 8.09 10.18
C CYS A 494 13.43 8.50 8.94
N ALA A 495 13.53 9.77 8.56
CA ALA A 495 12.90 10.28 7.35
C ALA A 495 13.50 9.63 6.09
N ARG A 496 12.65 9.31 5.12
CA ARG A 496 13.03 8.67 3.84
C ARG A 496 13.96 9.54 3.01
N ALA A 497 13.84 10.86 3.12
CA ALA A 497 14.71 11.83 2.47
C ALA A 497 16.10 11.96 3.13
N ALA A 498 16.30 11.37 4.32
CA ALA A 498 17.54 11.47 5.08
C ALA A 498 18.38 10.18 4.98
N SER A 499 19.69 10.35 4.81
CA SER A 499 20.64 9.23 4.77
C SER A 499 20.86 8.56 6.12
N SER A 500 20.51 9.24 7.22
CA SER A 500 20.65 8.78 8.61
C SER A 500 19.39 9.18 9.39
N CYS A 501 19.04 8.42 10.42
CA CYS A 501 18.02 8.87 11.37
C CYS A 501 18.55 10.06 12.17
N GLU A 502 17.65 10.94 12.59
CA GLU A 502 17.95 12.10 13.44
C GLU A 502 17.42 11.86 14.88
N PRO A 503 18.10 11.03 15.69
CA PRO A 503 17.57 10.61 16.99
C PRO A 503 17.48 11.76 18.00
N THR A 504 18.16 12.89 17.77
CA THR A 504 18.03 14.10 18.61
C THR A 504 16.63 14.76 18.54
N ASN A 505 15.79 14.38 17.54
CA ASN A 505 14.38 14.73 17.53
C ASN A 505 13.65 14.14 18.75
N ILE A 506 14.09 12.96 19.24
CA ILE A 506 13.55 12.32 20.44
C ILE A 506 13.86 13.18 21.67
N ASP A 507 15.08 13.70 21.81
CA ASP A 507 15.46 14.57 22.93
C ASP A 507 14.61 15.86 22.95
N THR A 508 14.33 16.41 21.77
CA THR A 508 13.47 17.59 21.61
C THR A 508 12.03 17.28 22.05
N ALA A 509 11.50 16.11 21.66
CA ALA A 509 10.19 15.65 22.09
C ALA A 509 10.16 15.43 23.62
N ILE A 510 11.17 14.79 24.20
CA ILE A 510 11.30 14.59 25.66
C ILE A 510 11.29 15.93 26.40
N ALA A 511 12.03 16.94 25.91
CA ALA A 511 12.04 18.26 26.50
C ALA A 511 10.64 18.93 26.45
N ALA A 512 9.91 18.77 25.35
CA ALA A 512 8.55 19.28 25.22
C ALA A 512 7.55 18.55 26.14
N ILE A 513 7.65 17.22 26.28
CA ILE A 513 6.86 16.40 27.21
C ILE A 513 7.08 16.86 28.65
N HIS A 514 8.35 17.05 29.05
CA HIS A 514 8.71 17.55 30.38
C HIS A 514 8.18 18.97 30.61
N LYS A 515 8.27 19.86 29.61
CA LYS A 515 7.73 21.21 29.68
C LYS A 515 6.21 21.21 29.86
N ALA A 516 5.51 20.29 29.21
CA ALA A 516 4.07 20.09 29.36
C ALA A 516 3.69 19.39 30.68
N LYS A 517 4.67 18.96 31.49
CA LYS A 517 4.50 18.24 32.76
C LYS A 517 3.73 16.93 32.61
N ILE A 518 3.91 16.25 31.48
CA ILE A 518 3.33 14.94 31.21
C ILE A 518 4.28 13.89 31.81
N THR A 519 3.80 13.14 32.80
CA THR A 519 4.64 12.23 33.60
C THR A 519 4.36 10.76 33.37
N ARG A 520 3.34 10.43 32.55
CA ARG A 520 2.96 9.05 32.24
C ARG A 520 2.66 8.97 30.74
N TYR A 521 3.56 8.32 30.01
CA TYR A 521 3.45 8.19 28.56
C TYR A 521 4.20 6.95 28.05
N LEU A 522 3.89 6.56 26.83
CA LEU A 522 4.61 5.57 26.05
C LEU A 522 5.43 6.28 24.96
N ALA A 523 6.67 5.84 24.77
CA ALA A 523 7.39 6.19 23.56
C ALA A 523 6.80 5.41 22.37
N VAL A 524 6.62 6.04 21.22
CA VAL A 524 6.33 5.31 19.98
C VAL A 524 7.61 5.28 19.13
N VAL A 525 8.18 4.08 19.01
CA VAL A 525 9.47 3.83 18.37
C VAL A 525 9.24 3.43 16.92
N GLN A 526 9.97 4.08 16.01
CA GLN A 526 9.91 3.76 14.59
C GLN A 526 10.65 2.46 14.32
N ASP A 527 9.97 1.48 13.73
CA ASP A 527 10.62 0.34 13.06
C ASP A 527 9.80 -0.11 11.85
N PHE A 528 9.33 0.89 11.08
CA PHE A 528 8.57 0.73 9.84
C PHE A 528 9.15 1.64 8.75
N GLN A 529 8.62 1.47 7.54
CA GLN A 529 8.85 2.39 6.43
C GLN A 529 7.54 2.74 5.74
N ASP A 530 7.48 3.94 5.19
CA ASP A 530 6.36 4.48 4.45
C ASP A 530 6.86 5.52 3.42
N CYS A 531 6.02 6.52 3.09
CA CYS A 531 6.38 7.58 2.15
C CYS A 531 7.36 8.59 2.70
N TYR A 532 7.24 8.83 3.99
CA TYR A 532 7.92 9.91 4.69
C TYR A 532 9.10 9.38 5.48
N TYR A 533 9.05 8.10 5.82
CA TYR A 533 9.93 7.41 6.74
C TYR A 533 10.51 6.15 6.08
N ARG A 534 11.77 5.84 6.40
CA ARG A 534 12.44 4.61 5.99
C ARG A 534 12.63 3.70 7.18
N LEU A 535 12.81 2.40 6.91
CA LEU A 535 13.13 1.46 7.97
C LEU A 535 14.47 1.84 8.60
N PRO A 536 14.58 1.96 9.93
CA PRO A 536 15.86 2.10 10.58
C PRO A 536 16.70 0.84 10.38
N THR A 537 18.02 1.01 10.32
CA THR A 537 18.92 -0.13 10.52
C THR A 537 18.90 -0.54 12.00
N ALA A 538 19.28 -1.78 12.33
CA ALA A 538 19.37 -2.23 13.72
C ALA A 538 20.19 -1.29 14.65
N PRO A 539 21.35 -0.72 14.25
CA PRO A 539 22.05 0.28 15.07
C PRO A 539 21.27 1.60 15.24
N GLU A 540 20.53 2.04 14.23
CA GLU A 540 19.69 3.23 14.31
C GLU A 540 18.48 2.99 15.22
N LEU A 541 17.88 1.79 15.17
CA LEU A 541 16.84 1.35 16.09
C LEU A 541 17.35 1.35 17.53
N ALA A 542 18.54 0.79 17.78
CA ALA A 542 19.20 0.85 19.09
C ALA A 542 19.42 2.31 19.56
N SER A 543 19.80 3.19 18.64
CA SER A 543 19.96 4.62 18.94
C SER A 543 18.63 5.26 19.37
N GLN A 544 17.51 4.94 18.72
CA GLN A 544 16.20 5.44 19.15
C GLN A 544 15.89 5.05 20.60
N PHE A 545 16.10 3.78 20.97
CA PHE A 545 15.91 3.31 22.34
C PHE A 545 16.84 3.99 23.35
N ASN A 546 18.11 4.24 22.98
CA ASN A 546 19.05 4.94 23.85
C ASN A 546 18.61 6.38 24.16
N HIS A 547 18.08 7.11 23.18
CA HIS A 547 17.57 8.46 23.41
C HIS A 547 16.29 8.45 24.27
N TRP A 548 15.38 7.50 24.04
CA TRP A 548 14.20 7.34 24.87
C TRP A 548 14.52 6.90 26.32
N ALA A 549 15.65 6.23 26.53
CA ALA A 549 16.09 5.79 27.87
C ALA A 549 16.42 6.96 28.80
N ASP A 550 16.73 8.14 28.27
CA ASP A 550 16.96 9.37 29.07
C ASP A 550 15.64 10.04 29.53
N SER A 551 14.51 9.42 29.23
CA SER A 551 13.17 9.92 29.52
C SER A 551 12.54 9.23 30.74
N ASN A 552 11.31 9.64 31.10
CA ASN A 552 10.49 8.99 32.13
C ASN A 552 9.37 8.14 31.53
N MET A 553 9.59 7.55 30.35
CA MET A 553 8.59 6.71 29.69
C MET A 553 8.18 5.54 30.60
N SER A 554 6.89 5.21 30.57
CA SER A 554 6.32 4.07 31.31
C SER A 554 6.30 2.77 30.49
N GLY A 555 6.86 2.84 29.28
CA GLY A 555 6.92 1.79 28.30
C GLY A 555 7.07 2.36 26.89
N TYR A 556 7.02 1.49 25.89
CA TYR A 556 7.03 1.86 24.49
C TYR A 556 6.10 1.00 23.66
N LEU A 557 5.73 1.53 22.50
CA LEU A 557 5.11 0.82 21.39
C LEU A 557 6.03 0.91 20.18
N VAL A 558 6.32 -0.22 19.53
CA VAL A 558 7.07 -0.25 18.27
C VAL A 558 6.08 -0.26 17.11
N PHE A 559 6.23 0.67 16.18
CA PHE A 559 5.44 0.68 14.95
C PHE A 559 6.20 -0.11 13.87
N SER A 560 5.80 -1.36 13.58
CA SER A 560 6.56 -2.22 12.66
C SER A 560 5.87 -3.42 11.99
N TRP A 561 5.01 -4.19 12.67
CA TRP A 561 5.03 -5.65 12.39
C TRP A 561 4.46 -6.06 11.03
N ASN A 562 3.38 -5.40 10.62
CA ASN A 562 2.74 -5.59 9.32
C ASN A 562 2.29 -4.25 8.72
N TYR A 563 3.00 -3.16 9.03
CA TYR A 563 2.64 -1.86 8.52
C TYR A 563 2.99 -1.75 7.03
N GLN A 564 1.95 -1.64 6.20
CA GLN A 564 2.08 -1.42 4.77
C GLN A 564 1.49 -0.06 4.41
N SER A 565 2.34 0.83 3.93
CA SER A 565 1.94 2.16 3.44
C SER A 565 0.89 2.04 2.34
N ALA A 566 -0.16 2.87 2.42
CA ALA A 566 -1.16 3.08 1.37
C ALA A 566 -0.59 3.78 0.11
N ASN A 567 0.74 3.78 -0.07
CA ASN A 567 1.45 4.16 -1.30
C ASN A 567 2.59 3.15 -1.60
N ALA A 568 2.64 2.53 -2.78
CA ALA A 568 3.61 1.50 -3.19
C ALA A 568 4.94 2.08 -3.65
N ALA A 569 4.99 3.37 -4.05
CA ALA A 569 6.27 4.09 -4.18
C ALA A 569 6.98 4.24 -2.82
N CYS A 570 6.23 3.96 -1.76
CA CYS A 570 6.54 4.11 -0.37
C CYS A 570 6.37 2.79 0.40
N ALA A 571 6.36 1.66 -0.31
CA ALA A 571 5.99 0.35 0.23
C ALA A 571 6.64 0.09 1.59
N GLY A 572 5.81 -0.24 2.58
CA GLY A 572 6.24 -0.79 3.85
C GLY A 572 6.99 -2.11 3.65
N THR A 573 7.63 -2.61 4.69
CA THR A 573 8.20 -3.96 4.66
C THR A 573 7.77 -4.65 5.93
N ASN A 574 7.37 -5.91 5.82
CA ASN A 574 7.02 -6.69 6.99
C ASN A 574 8.27 -6.87 7.85
N LEU A 575 8.15 -6.62 9.15
CA LEU A 575 9.32 -6.72 10.03
C LEU A 575 9.85 -8.16 10.10
N HIS A 576 9.00 -9.15 9.83
CA HIS A 576 9.39 -10.55 9.70
C HIS A 576 10.60 -10.77 8.76
N ASP A 577 10.72 -9.94 7.72
CA ASP A 577 11.80 -10.03 6.73
C ASP A 577 13.11 -9.32 7.17
N HIS A 578 13.15 -8.74 8.37
CA HIS A 578 14.27 -7.95 8.88
C HIS A 578 14.89 -8.58 10.14
N PRO A 579 15.60 -9.71 10.01
CA PRO A 579 16.12 -10.45 11.17
C PRO A 579 17.09 -9.66 12.05
N ALA A 580 17.78 -8.66 11.48
CA ALA A 580 18.64 -7.75 12.26
C ALA A 580 17.81 -6.86 13.21
N ASN A 581 16.69 -6.33 12.74
CA ASN A 581 15.81 -5.50 13.56
C ASN A 581 15.05 -6.35 14.56
N LEU A 582 14.57 -7.55 14.18
CA LEU A 582 13.98 -8.52 15.12
C LEU A 582 14.95 -8.90 16.25
N ALA A 583 16.23 -9.15 15.92
CA ALA A 583 17.27 -9.42 16.91
C ALA A 583 17.52 -8.22 17.82
N GLN A 584 17.53 -7.01 17.27
CA GLN A 584 17.66 -5.78 18.05
C GLN A 584 16.45 -5.58 18.98
N LEU A 585 15.22 -5.73 18.51
CA LEU A 585 14.01 -5.63 19.36
C LEU A 585 14.00 -6.67 20.46
N LYS A 586 14.41 -7.91 20.16
CA LYS A 586 14.58 -8.96 21.17
C LYS A 586 15.63 -8.57 22.21
N TYR A 587 16.74 -7.96 21.76
CA TYR A 587 17.72 -7.40 22.66
C TYR A 587 17.07 -6.32 23.52
N GLU A 588 16.45 -5.28 22.96
CA GLU A 588 15.85 -4.19 23.75
C GLU A 588 14.76 -4.67 24.73
N ASN A 589 13.93 -5.64 24.33
CA ASN A 589 12.93 -6.26 25.21
C ASN A 589 13.54 -7.03 26.40
N SER A 590 14.82 -7.41 26.32
CA SER A 590 15.57 -8.04 27.43
C SER A 590 16.22 -7.05 28.38
N GLN A 591 16.16 -5.74 28.10
CA GLN A 591 16.93 -4.71 28.79
C GLN A 591 16.06 -3.98 29.81
N ILE A 592 16.65 -3.46 30.88
CA ILE A 592 15.94 -2.59 31.83
C ILE A 592 16.10 -1.13 31.43
N PHE A 593 14.98 -0.50 31.06
CA PHE A 593 14.82 0.95 31.04
C PHE A 593 14.43 1.41 32.45
N LEU A 594 15.39 1.93 33.22
CA LEU A 594 15.10 2.54 34.52
C LEU A 594 14.71 4.01 34.29
N PRO A 595 13.64 4.52 34.92
CA PRO A 595 13.35 5.94 34.88
C PRO A 595 14.57 6.72 35.40
N ALA A 596 14.92 7.81 34.73
CA ALA A 596 16.04 8.64 35.10
C ALA A 596 15.94 9.02 36.59
N LYS A 597 16.94 8.65 37.40
CA LYS A 597 17.01 9.11 38.79
C LYS A 597 17.00 10.63 38.78
N PRO A 598 16.19 11.29 39.64
CA PRO A 598 16.30 12.74 39.82
C PRO A 598 17.75 13.03 40.22
N THR A 599 18.49 13.74 39.36
CA THR A 599 19.79 14.25 39.74
C THR A 599 19.54 15.26 40.86
N ALA A 600 19.91 14.86 42.08
CA ALA A 600 19.97 15.78 43.20
C ALA A 600 20.87 16.94 42.78
N SER A 601 20.28 18.13 42.68
CA SER A 601 20.99 19.39 42.52
C SER A 601 22.03 19.51 43.65
N THR A 602 23.26 19.12 43.37
CA THR A 602 24.40 19.45 44.23
C THR A 602 24.79 20.88 43.92
N GLY A 603 24.20 21.82 44.67
CA GLY A 603 24.82 23.13 44.86
C GLY A 603 26.25 22.95 45.38
N PRO A 604 27.20 23.82 45.00
CA PRO A 604 28.59 23.64 45.39
C PRO A 604 28.74 24.02 46.87
N ALA A 605 28.76 23.01 47.74
CA ALA A 605 29.27 23.13 49.10
C ALA A 605 30.76 22.82 49.08
N GLY A 606 31.56 23.81 49.51
CA GLY A 606 32.99 23.86 49.27
C GLY A 606 33.85 22.86 50.03
N ARG A 607 35.09 22.74 49.55
CA ARG A 607 36.28 22.59 50.37
C ARG A 607 37.37 23.49 49.80
N GLY A 608 37.83 24.42 50.63
CA GLY A 608 38.98 25.26 50.34
C GLY A 608 40.29 24.51 50.53
N SER A 609 41.29 24.86 49.72
CA SER A 609 42.68 25.13 50.08
C SER A 609 43.39 25.60 48.80
N LEU A 610 43.54 26.91 48.59
CA LEU A 610 44.75 27.72 48.84
C LEU A 610 45.89 27.51 47.83
N LEU A 611 46.21 28.65 47.18
CA LEU A 611 47.52 29.16 46.75
C LEU A 611 48.02 28.92 45.30
N THR A 612 47.81 30.00 44.53
CA THR A 612 48.79 30.80 43.75
C THR A 612 49.38 30.31 42.42
N ALA A 613 49.47 31.30 41.53
CA ALA A 613 50.19 31.42 40.25
C ALA A 613 49.35 31.02 39.02
N GLY A 614 49.18 31.82 37.98
CA GLY A 614 49.78 33.11 37.61
C GLY A 614 49.87 33.18 36.08
N ARG A 615 49.27 34.24 35.50
CA ARG A 615 49.50 34.84 34.18
C ARG A 615 49.02 34.15 32.88
N GLU A 616 48.22 34.96 32.18
CA GLU A 616 48.30 35.34 30.76
C GLU A 616 48.01 34.27 29.69
N VAL A 617 46.85 34.42 29.01
CA VAL A 617 46.80 34.65 27.55
C VAL A 617 45.63 35.60 27.24
N VAL A 618 45.94 36.74 26.63
CA VAL A 618 45.01 37.71 26.03
C VAL A 618 45.10 37.56 24.50
N GLY A 619 43.95 37.65 23.82
CA GLY A 619 43.81 37.77 22.36
C GLY A 619 42.83 36.72 21.83
N VAL A 620 41.73 37.02 21.13
CA VAL A 620 41.38 38.15 20.27
C VAL A 620 39.84 38.24 20.26
N ALA A 621 39.28 39.43 20.47
CA ALA A 621 37.85 39.69 20.28
C ALA A 621 37.67 40.99 19.50
N LEU A 622 36.95 40.92 18.37
CA LEU A 622 36.15 41.96 17.66
C LEU A 622 35.93 41.50 16.18
N PRO A 623 34.84 41.87 15.49
CA PRO A 623 33.44 41.91 15.93
C PRO A 623 32.48 41.24 14.91
N ILE A 624 31.58 40.38 15.39
CA ILE A 624 30.48 39.78 14.60
C ILE A 624 29.41 40.82 14.16
N ALA A 625 29.44 42.02 14.72
CA ALA A 625 28.46 43.08 14.46
C ALA A 625 28.54 43.69 13.03
N ALA A 626 29.70 43.68 12.37
CA ALA A 626 29.85 44.24 11.02
C ALA A 626 29.26 43.32 9.93
N ILE A 627 29.24 42.00 10.17
CA ILE A 627 28.76 41.01 9.20
C ILE A 627 27.22 40.97 9.16
N ILE A 628 26.56 41.15 10.30
CA ILE A 628 25.09 41.17 10.40
C ILE A 628 24.51 42.42 9.71
N ALA A 629 25.18 43.57 9.81
CA ALA A 629 24.74 44.81 9.14
C ALA A 629 24.87 44.72 7.60
N ALA A 630 25.92 44.06 7.09
CA ALA A 630 26.13 43.88 5.65
C ALA A 630 25.11 42.90 5.02
N LEU A 631 24.74 41.83 5.74
CA LEU A 631 23.72 40.87 5.29
C LEU A 631 22.32 41.48 5.27
N GLY A 632 21.97 42.30 6.27
CA GLY A 632 20.69 43.02 6.31
C GLY A 632 20.51 44.00 5.13
N ALA A 633 21.55 44.75 4.77
CA ALA A 633 21.52 45.68 3.65
C ALA A 633 21.39 44.97 2.29
N TYR A 634 22.02 43.81 2.14
CA TYR A 634 21.94 43.00 0.91
C TYR A 634 20.53 42.42 0.68
N VAL A 635 19.89 41.87 1.72
CA VAL A 635 18.53 41.32 1.63
C VAL A 635 17.51 42.43 1.29
N PHE A 636 17.66 43.62 1.87
CA PHE A 636 16.78 44.75 1.56
C PHE A 636 16.90 45.20 0.08
N LEU A 637 18.12 45.26 -0.47
CA LEU A 637 18.37 45.62 -1.88
C LEU A 637 17.81 44.58 -2.87
N VAL A 638 17.85 43.29 -2.53
CA VAL A 638 17.29 42.21 -3.35
C VAL A 638 15.75 42.30 -3.39
N LEU A 639 15.11 42.55 -2.25
CA LEU A 639 13.65 42.70 -2.16
C LEU A 639 13.13 43.94 -2.89
N VAL A 640 13.85 45.07 -2.83
CA VAL A 640 13.50 46.29 -3.56
C VAL A 640 13.64 46.09 -5.08
N ARG A 641 14.65 45.35 -5.55
CA ARG A 641 14.81 45.00 -6.97
C ARG A 641 13.71 44.05 -7.46
N ALA A 642 13.31 43.07 -6.66
CA ALA A 642 12.20 42.15 -6.99
C ALA A 642 10.87 42.90 -7.11
N LYS A 643 10.56 43.82 -6.19
CA LYS A 643 9.34 44.64 -6.22
C LYS A 643 9.29 45.57 -7.44
N ARG A 644 10.43 46.18 -7.83
CA ARG A 644 10.51 47.00 -9.05
C ARG A 644 10.35 46.20 -10.35
N ARG A 645 10.81 44.95 -10.40
CA ARG A 645 10.58 44.06 -11.57
C ARG A 645 9.11 43.67 -11.71
N ARG A 646 8.42 43.37 -10.60
CA ARG A 646 7.00 43.04 -10.59
C ARG A 646 6.10 44.20 -11.04
N LEU A 647 6.44 45.43 -10.63
CA LEU A 647 5.72 46.65 -11.05
C LEU A 647 5.94 47.00 -12.53
N ARG A 648 7.11 46.68 -13.11
CA ARG A 648 7.37 46.88 -14.56
C ARG A 648 6.68 45.83 -15.44
N ALA A 649 6.39 44.64 -14.92
CA ALA A 649 5.65 43.60 -15.64
C ALA A 649 4.15 43.93 -15.73
N LEU A 650 3.59 44.63 -14.74
CA LEU A 650 2.18 45.03 -14.69
C LEU A 650 1.86 46.25 -15.58
N SER A 651 2.86 47.01 -16.06
CA SER A 651 2.64 48.18 -16.94
C SER A 651 2.73 47.88 -18.45
N ARG A 652 2.77 46.61 -18.85
CA ARG A 652 2.92 46.17 -20.26
C ARG A 652 1.86 45.16 -20.71
N GLN A 653 0.60 45.37 -20.33
CA GLN A 653 -0.55 44.64 -20.89
C GLN A 653 -1.31 45.57 -21.84
N PRO A 654 -1.57 45.18 -23.10
CA PRO A 654 -2.37 45.99 -24.04
C PRO A 654 -3.87 45.93 -23.68
N VAL A 655 -4.55 47.07 -23.85
CA VAL A 655 -5.98 47.28 -23.56
C VAL A 655 -6.84 46.63 -24.65
N GLU A 656 -7.64 45.64 -24.28
CA GLU A 656 -8.70 45.06 -25.12
C GLU A 656 -9.98 45.91 -25.04
N GLN A 657 -10.63 46.13 -26.19
CA GLN A 657 -11.83 46.96 -26.35
C GLN A 657 -13.09 46.27 -25.79
N PRO A 658 -14.10 47.03 -25.30
CA PRO A 658 -15.33 46.45 -24.77
C PRO A 658 -16.34 46.06 -25.88
N PRO A 659 -17.18 45.03 -25.67
CA PRO A 659 -18.16 44.62 -26.66
C PRO A 659 -19.41 45.52 -26.68
N VAL A 660 -19.94 45.66 -27.88
CA VAL A 660 -21.13 46.43 -28.27
C VAL A 660 -22.42 45.75 -27.80
N ARG A 661 -23.36 46.52 -27.24
CA ARG A 661 -24.74 46.12 -26.93
C ARG A 661 -25.63 46.12 -28.19
N PRO A 662 -26.52 45.15 -28.38
CA PRO A 662 -27.69 45.32 -29.25
C PRO A 662 -28.92 45.81 -28.47
N SER A 663 -29.64 46.71 -29.12
CA SER A 663 -30.89 47.37 -28.74
C SER A 663 -32.14 46.53 -29.00
N GLU A 664 -33.22 46.86 -28.27
CA GLU A 664 -34.62 46.44 -28.46
C GLU A 664 -35.27 46.94 -29.77
N LEU A 665 -36.47 46.39 -30.05
CA LEU A 665 -37.50 46.61 -31.10
C LEU A 665 -37.58 45.42 -32.10
N ASP A 666 -38.71 44.78 -32.43
CA ASP A 666 -40.14 45.07 -32.25
C ASP A 666 -41.01 43.78 -32.41
N VAL A 667 -42.08 43.70 -31.61
CA VAL A 667 -43.49 43.31 -31.91
C VAL A 667 -43.80 42.32 -33.05
N VAL A 668 -44.54 41.22 -32.76
CA VAL A 668 -45.87 40.88 -33.34
C VAL A 668 -46.56 39.73 -32.55
N SER A 669 -47.87 39.90 -32.39
CA SER A 669 -48.93 39.15 -31.72
C SER A 669 -49.03 37.62 -31.88
N GLY A 670 -49.61 36.96 -30.86
CA GLY A 670 -50.32 35.69 -31.03
C GLY A 670 -50.92 35.17 -29.72
N ARG A 671 -52.24 35.31 -29.57
CA ARG A 671 -53.08 34.75 -28.50
C ARG A 671 -52.99 33.22 -28.43
N GLY A 672 -53.22 32.64 -27.25
CA GLY A 672 -53.74 31.28 -27.13
C GLY A 672 -53.43 30.63 -25.80
N ASP A 673 -54.47 30.49 -24.98
CA ASP A 673 -54.55 29.70 -23.75
C ASP A 673 -53.96 28.28 -23.89
N VAL A 674 -53.52 27.70 -22.76
CA VAL A 674 -54.21 26.60 -22.06
C VAL A 674 -53.29 26.04 -20.96
N ASP A 675 -53.87 25.94 -19.76
CA ASP A 675 -53.44 25.22 -18.56
C ASP A 675 -53.04 23.75 -18.82
N GLU A 676 -51.95 23.28 -18.19
CA GLU A 676 -51.99 22.47 -16.96
C GLU A 676 -50.61 21.83 -16.65
N PRO A 677 -50.31 21.55 -15.37
CA PRO A 677 -48.94 21.42 -14.89
C PRO A 677 -48.46 19.97 -14.67
N ARG A 678 -47.14 19.80 -14.75
CA ARG A 678 -46.37 19.03 -13.77
C ARG A 678 -45.35 19.96 -13.13
#